data_AF-A0A5K4FEL7-F1
#
_entry.id   AF-A0A5K4FEL7-F1
#
_cell.length_a   1.000
_cell.length_b   1.000
_cell.length_c   1.000
_cell.angle_alpha   90.00
_cell.angle_beta   90.00
_cell.angle_gamma   90.00
#
_symmetry.space_group_name_H-M   'P 1'
#
loop_
_entity.id
_entity.type
_entity.pdbx_description
1 polymer ?
#
loop_
_entity_poly.entity_id
_entity_poly.type
_entity_poly.pdbx_seq_one_letter_code
_entity_poly.pdbx_strand_id
1 'polypeptide(L)'
;MWLRRFTSFQRFMRVRFLWFVRLFGFSVVLTAFVVLWKLGNVSYYSGSKKGSNHSQESDYNGNGFKNECDRSTRDFEGLSSNSIRSIRCIVNEQLTLGCYLLKPQEVLIPFELIRNYFKVYGSLDLSSSTFYLNHADVDIPKPYSHKHNPVGIYMEFHKFNVEKRDNVKLIAADEGVPISQQWDSRGYPYPIQIAQFGLNHFSKLVISSDRAKFEKSENVLSLDNKNMELDLIVPSDNIIHRWTDREFIHKWNDKLILSVGKLNSYGQALSIIPKLQEWDYLIMIGRQWTYGSYIELSLLWYPPVGRSKNYPTKSLVVYNCSSSPIRHQTYATIIHNNKVTYWMPECERQAKMYGFVDSIKVARDLYTDLMKVFYPHRKSSEYAGLSIMKLSNTVNDAKNLSHVQVLKINFYINAQYNNDITIEKLYLGKLTNLRLIFPTVNKIKSAEKLFHEIRFMSAADWFIKHQDKKSGGWSVNVRRSLNGRKALKPGWYSAMGQGQAISLLVRAYNYTRNPLYLEACHRALDLFSVNINHGGIRSYFFNQSDLVWFEEYPFNPPIHILNGFIYSLVGLYDYVKLLVNSPDPLTSSYLSKAQNYLDTGLTSLSKLLPLFDSGSGSFYDLRHLSTDYNNQPVKQSRSAFTRNLFQLSTGPNRARWSYHSLHIKQLQTLIDLDPKRAVQWNTTATRWTAYLQGSRSLQN
;
A
#
# COMPACT_ATOMS: atom_id res chain seq x y z
N MET A 1 48.90 -41.84 -9.55
CA MET A 1 48.85 -40.55 -8.83
C MET A 1 48.94 -39.34 -9.78
N TRP A 2 49.81 -39.36 -10.80
CA TRP A 2 49.94 -38.31 -11.82
C TRP A 2 48.65 -38.01 -12.62
N LEU A 3 47.91 -39.04 -13.05
CA LEU A 3 46.64 -38.89 -13.77
C LEU A 3 45.54 -38.14 -12.98
N ARG A 4 45.50 -38.25 -11.64
CA ARG A 4 44.55 -37.50 -10.80
C ARG A 4 44.91 -36.02 -10.65
N ARG A 5 46.19 -35.66 -10.73
CA ARG A 5 46.62 -34.25 -10.70
C ARG A 5 46.29 -33.53 -12.01
N PHE A 6 46.42 -34.23 -13.15
CA PHE A 6 46.12 -33.65 -14.46
C PHE A 6 44.63 -33.32 -14.67
N THR A 7 43.72 -34.20 -14.23
CA THR A 7 42.28 -33.97 -14.36
C THR A 7 41.76 -32.84 -13.46
N SER A 8 42.31 -32.71 -12.24
CA SER A 8 41.99 -31.58 -11.35
C SER A 8 42.47 -30.25 -11.92
N PHE A 9 43.66 -30.21 -12.53
CA PHE A 9 44.21 -29.01 -13.14
C PHE A 9 43.41 -28.57 -14.38
N GLN A 10 42.99 -29.50 -15.23
CA GLN A 10 42.12 -29.19 -16.37
C GLN A 10 40.74 -28.66 -15.95
N ARG A 11 40.14 -29.22 -14.88
CA ARG A 11 38.87 -28.72 -14.32
C ARG A 11 39.04 -27.30 -13.75
N PHE A 12 40.15 -27.04 -13.06
CA PHE A 12 40.45 -25.73 -12.48
C PHE A 12 40.67 -24.66 -13.57
N MET A 13 41.39 -25.00 -14.65
CA MET A 13 41.61 -24.11 -15.80
C MET A 13 40.31 -23.81 -16.56
N ARG A 14 39.43 -24.80 -16.77
CA ARG A 14 38.13 -24.60 -17.44
C ARG A 14 37.22 -23.63 -16.69
N VAL A 15 37.17 -23.71 -15.35
CA VAL A 15 36.33 -22.81 -14.53
C VAL A 15 36.83 -21.37 -14.61
N ARG A 16 38.16 -21.16 -14.55
CA ARG A 16 38.75 -19.82 -14.71
C ARG A 16 38.58 -19.26 -16.11
N PHE A 17 38.75 -20.07 -17.16
CA PHE A 17 38.54 -19.64 -18.54
C PHE A 17 37.07 -19.23 -18.78
N LEU A 18 36.10 -20.01 -18.30
CA LEU A 18 34.68 -19.65 -18.39
C LEU A 18 34.35 -18.37 -17.62
N TRP A 19 34.99 -18.15 -16.46
CA TRP A 19 34.83 -16.90 -15.70
C TRP A 19 35.44 -15.71 -16.45
N PHE A 20 36.62 -15.88 -17.06
CA PHE A 20 37.29 -14.85 -17.85
C PHE A 20 36.49 -14.49 -19.10
N VAL A 21 35.97 -15.47 -19.84
CA VAL A 21 35.11 -15.26 -21.01
C VAL A 21 33.82 -14.54 -20.63
N ARG A 22 33.22 -14.87 -19.48
CA ARG A 22 32.03 -14.15 -18.98
C ARG A 22 32.33 -12.70 -18.61
N LEU A 23 33.48 -12.44 -17.99
CA LEU A 23 33.91 -11.08 -17.62
C LEU A 23 34.25 -10.23 -18.86
N PHE A 24 34.95 -10.82 -19.83
CA PHE A 24 35.28 -10.16 -21.10
C PHE A 24 34.02 -9.88 -21.92
N GLY A 25 33.11 -10.85 -22.02
CA GLY A 25 31.82 -10.67 -22.68
C GLY A 25 30.99 -9.56 -22.03
N PHE A 26 30.96 -9.49 -20.70
CA PHE A 26 30.25 -8.43 -19.98
C PHE A 26 30.88 -7.05 -20.20
N SER A 27 32.21 -6.98 -20.22
CA SER A 27 32.93 -5.72 -20.49
C SER A 27 32.68 -5.20 -21.90
N VAL A 28 32.64 -6.07 -22.91
CA VAL A 28 32.38 -5.71 -24.31
C VAL A 28 30.94 -5.24 -24.51
N VAL A 29 29.97 -5.91 -23.88
CA VAL A 29 28.56 -5.49 -23.93
C VAL A 29 28.38 -4.14 -23.25
N LEU A 30 29.05 -3.89 -22.12
CA LEU A 30 28.97 -2.63 -21.40
C LEU A 30 29.58 -1.47 -22.22
N THR A 31 30.75 -1.66 -22.85
CA THR A 31 31.35 -0.63 -23.70
C THR A 31 30.51 -0.37 -24.96
N ALA A 32 29.96 -1.42 -25.59
CA ALA A 32 29.03 -1.26 -26.71
C ALA A 32 27.79 -0.44 -26.31
N PHE A 33 27.23 -0.69 -25.12
CA PHE A 33 26.08 0.06 -24.61
C PHE A 33 26.42 1.53 -24.36
N VAL A 34 27.60 1.83 -23.81
CA VAL A 34 28.06 3.21 -23.56
C VAL A 34 28.33 3.95 -24.88
N VAL A 35 28.91 3.28 -25.88
CA VAL A 35 29.16 3.87 -27.20
C VAL A 35 27.85 4.13 -27.96
N LEU A 36 26.92 3.18 -27.95
CA LEU A 36 25.58 3.35 -28.55
C LEU A 36 24.79 4.46 -27.85
N TRP A 37 24.90 4.57 -26.52
CA TRP A 37 24.26 5.65 -25.77
C TRP A 37 24.86 7.03 -26.10
N LYS A 38 26.18 7.12 -26.27
CA LYS A 38 26.83 8.35 -26.75
C LYS A 38 26.43 8.71 -28.18
N LEU A 39 26.42 7.75 -29.10
CA LEU A 39 26.05 7.98 -30.51
C LEU A 39 24.57 8.40 -30.63
N GLY A 40 23.68 7.79 -29.86
CA GLY A 40 22.27 8.17 -29.81
C GLY A 40 22.03 9.60 -29.29
N ASN A 41 22.85 10.07 -28.36
CA ASN A 41 22.77 11.45 -27.86
C ASN A 41 23.41 12.49 -28.80
N VAL A 42 24.43 12.12 -29.58
CA VAL A 42 25.06 13.04 -30.54
C VAL A 42 24.16 13.29 -31.75
N SER A 43 23.36 12.31 -32.18
CA SER A 43 22.43 12.49 -33.31
C SER A 43 21.24 13.40 -33.02
N TYR A 44 20.97 13.74 -31.75
CA TYR A 44 19.83 14.60 -31.38
C TYR A 44 20.17 16.11 -31.41
N TYR A 45 21.47 16.47 -31.47
CA TYR A 45 21.91 17.87 -31.40
C TYR A 45 22.14 18.56 -32.75
N SER A 46 21.86 17.89 -33.87
CA SER A 46 22.02 18.49 -35.21
C SER A 46 20.70 18.45 -35.97
N GLY A 47 19.90 19.51 -35.87
CA GLY A 47 18.82 19.75 -36.83
C GLY A 47 17.57 20.44 -36.28
N SER A 48 17.63 21.75 -36.04
CA SER A 48 16.57 22.68 -36.50
C SER A 48 17.00 24.14 -36.26
N LYS A 49 17.78 24.69 -37.19
CA LYS A 49 17.85 26.14 -37.43
C LYS A 49 17.00 26.45 -38.66
N LYS A 50 15.90 27.16 -38.45
CA LYS A 50 15.01 27.89 -39.39
C LYS A 50 13.81 28.29 -38.53
N GLY A 51 13.51 29.53 -38.17
CA GLY A 51 13.66 30.81 -38.87
C GLY A 51 12.27 31.34 -39.14
N SER A 52 11.84 32.41 -38.46
CA SER A 52 10.80 33.34 -38.94
C SER A 52 10.67 34.56 -38.02
N ASN A 53 10.89 35.73 -38.63
CA ASN A 53 10.56 37.07 -38.17
C ASN A 53 9.04 37.28 -38.07
N HIS A 54 8.55 38.13 -37.15
CA HIS A 54 7.92 39.44 -37.47
C HIS A 54 7.22 40.11 -36.26
N SER A 55 7.27 41.45 -36.28
CA SER A 55 6.37 42.49 -35.71
C SER A 55 6.18 42.54 -34.18
N GLN A 56 6.62 43.58 -33.45
CA GLN A 56 6.18 45.00 -33.39
C GLN A 56 4.74 45.23 -32.89
N GLU A 57 4.62 46.26 -32.03
CA GLU A 57 3.46 46.84 -31.30
C GLU A 57 3.20 46.27 -29.90
N SER A 58 2.88 47.03 -28.85
CA SER A 58 2.83 48.48 -28.61
C SER A 58 2.68 48.70 -27.08
N ASP A 59 3.00 49.91 -26.62
CA ASP A 59 3.04 50.38 -25.23
C ASP A 59 1.73 50.19 -24.44
N TYR A 60 1.85 49.70 -23.20
CA TYR A 60 0.89 50.01 -22.13
C TYR A 60 1.63 50.34 -20.82
N ASN A 61 1.54 51.60 -20.45
CA ASN A 61 1.95 52.15 -19.16
C ASN A 61 1.00 51.66 -18.05
N GLY A 62 1.57 51.08 -16.99
CA GLY A 62 0.85 50.68 -15.80
C GLY A 62 1.81 50.32 -14.68
N ASN A 63 2.11 51.31 -13.83
CA ASN A 63 2.92 51.17 -12.62
C ASN A 63 2.31 50.14 -11.66
N GLY A 64 3.07 49.09 -11.35
CA GLY A 64 2.75 48.16 -10.27
C GLY A 64 3.82 47.07 -10.17
N PHE A 65 4.72 47.21 -9.20
CA PHE A 65 5.68 46.19 -8.74
C PHE A 65 6.21 45.24 -9.82
N LYS A 66 7.19 45.71 -10.62
CA LYS A 66 8.00 44.83 -11.47
C LYS A 66 8.68 43.78 -10.59
N ASN A 67 8.20 42.54 -10.74
CA ASN A 67 8.83 41.33 -10.26
C ASN A 67 10.33 41.35 -10.59
N GLU A 68 11.20 41.27 -9.59
CA GLU A 68 12.65 41.09 -9.77
C GLU A 68 13.00 39.83 -10.58
N CYS A 69 12.05 38.93 -10.82
CA CYS A 69 12.24 37.78 -11.69
C CYS A 69 12.46 38.14 -13.17
N ASP A 70 11.90 39.26 -13.68
CA ASP A 70 12.02 39.63 -15.11
C ASP A 70 13.39 40.19 -15.50
N ARG A 71 14.20 40.64 -14.52
CA ARG A 71 15.60 41.02 -14.79
C ARG A 71 16.50 39.79 -14.97
N SER A 72 16.18 38.67 -14.34
CA SER A 72 17.01 37.46 -14.40
C SER A 72 16.88 36.67 -15.71
N THR A 73 15.73 36.72 -16.37
CA THR A 73 15.50 35.98 -17.63
C THR A 73 16.26 36.59 -18.82
N ARG A 74 16.44 37.91 -18.84
CA ARG A 74 17.20 38.60 -19.90
C ARG A 74 18.70 38.32 -19.90
N ASP A 75 19.28 37.88 -18.77
CA ASP A 75 20.72 37.60 -18.68
C ASP A 75 21.14 36.28 -19.37
N PHE A 76 20.19 35.40 -19.72
CA PHE A 76 20.45 34.09 -20.31
C PHE A 76 20.05 33.98 -21.80
N GLU A 77 19.34 34.96 -22.35
CA GLU A 77 19.02 35.05 -23.79
C GLU A 77 20.27 35.39 -24.61
N GLY A 78 21.12 34.39 -24.89
CA GLY A 78 22.29 34.58 -25.75
C GLY A 78 23.51 33.70 -25.45
N LEU A 79 23.37 32.67 -24.62
CA LEU A 79 24.46 31.72 -24.39
C LEU A 79 24.73 30.88 -25.64
N SER A 80 25.80 31.21 -26.35
CA SER A 80 26.33 30.38 -27.42
C SER A 80 26.87 29.05 -26.87
N SER A 81 26.92 28.00 -27.69
CA SER A 81 27.56 26.73 -27.30
C SER A 81 29.02 26.89 -26.85
N ASN A 82 29.68 27.97 -27.27
CA ASN A 82 31.06 28.30 -26.91
C ASN A 82 31.19 28.90 -25.50
N SER A 83 30.08 29.28 -24.87
CA SER A 83 30.04 29.90 -23.54
C SER A 83 30.01 28.89 -22.39
N ILE A 84 29.95 27.57 -22.70
CA ILE A 84 29.88 26.48 -21.74
C ILE A 84 31.13 25.60 -21.89
N ARG A 85 31.98 25.56 -20.87
CA ARG A 85 33.17 24.70 -20.85
C ARG A 85 33.05 23.65 -19.76
N SER A 86 33.33 22.38 -20.07
CA SER A 86 33.43 21.34 -19.04
C SER A 86 34.67 21.57 -18.15
N ILE A 87 34.48 21.44 -16.84
CA ILE A 87 35.53 21.56 -15.82
C ILE A 87 35.55 20.33 -14.91
N ARG A 88 36.67 20.10 -14.22
CA ARG A 88 36.76 19.06 -13.18
C ARG A 88 36.09 19.56 -11.90
N CYS A 89 35.28 18.71 -11.28
CA CYS A 89 34.71 18.95 -9.95
C CYS A 89 35.32 17.99 -8.94
N ILE A 90 35.72 18.51 -7.79
CA ILE A 90 36.22 17.71 -6.66
C ILE A 90 35.23 17.91 -5.52
N VAL A 91 34.49 16.86 -5.16
CA VAL A 91 33.53 16.88 -4.04
C VAL A 91 34.13 16.02 -2.93
N ASN A 92 34.45 16.62 -1.77
CA ASN A 92 35.11 15.94 -0.65
C ASN A 92 36.32 15.10 -1.11
N GLU A 93 37.24 15.73 -1.83
CA GLU A 93 38.46 15.10 -2.37
C GLU A 93 38.23 14.02 -3.45
N GLN A 94 36.98 13.76 -3.85
CA GLN A 94 36.65 12.83 -4.93
C GLN A 94 36.38 13.54 -6.24
N LEU A 95 37.15 13.18 -7.27
CA LEU A 95 36.91 13.65 -8.64
C LEU A 95 35.55 13.17 -9.13
N THR A 96 34.67 14.11 -9.44
CA THR A 96 33.35 13.87 -10.01
C THR A 96 33.25 14.53 -11.38
N LEU A 97 32.69 13.80 -12.34
CA LEU A 97 32.51 14.29 -13.71
C LEU A 97 31.23 15.11 -13.84
N GLY A 98 31.24 16.05 -14.78
CA GLY A 98 30.02 16.71 -15.27
C GLY A 98 29.81 18.16 -14.83
N CYS A 99 30.75 18.82 -14.17
CA CYS A 99 30.62 20.25 -13.94
C CYS A 99 30.92 21.07 -15.20
N TYR A 100 30.23 22.19 -15.33
CA TYR A 100 30.41 23.13 -16.43
C TYR A 100 30.64 24.53 -15.89
N LEU A 101 31.38 25.33 -16.64
CA LEU A 101 31.56 26.75 -16.43
C LEU A 101 30.71 27.48 -17.46
N LEU A 102 29.75 28.27 -16.99
CA LEU A 102 28.85 29.09 -17.79
C LEU A 102 29.26 30.56 -17.65
N LYS A 103 29.73 31.19 -18.74
CA LYS A 103 30.45 32.48 -18.64
C LYS A 103 31.68 32.32 -17.70
N PRO A 104 32.69 33.20 -17.68
CA PRO A 104 33.96 32.88 -16.99
C PRO A 104 33.90 32.69 -15.46
N GLN A 105 32.73 32.76 -14.80
CA GLN A 105 32.64 32.75 -13.33
C GLN A 105 31.48 31.93 -12.73
N GLU A 106 30.52 31.40 -13.51
CA GLU A 106 29.41 30.64 -12.94
C GLU A 106 29.62 29.14 -13.13
N VAL A 107 29.61 28.38 -12.03
CA VAL A 107 29.77 26.92 -12.08
C VAL A 107 28.40 26.26 -12.08
N LEU A 108 28.08 25.58 -13.17
CA LEU A 108 26.92 24.70 -13.27
C LEU A 108 27.29 23.30 -12.79
N ILE A 109 26.55 22.82 -11.81
CA ILE A 109 26.68 21.47 -11.26
C ILE A 109 25.50 20.62 -11.76
N PRO A 110 25.72 19.39 -12.25
CA PRO A 110 24.63 18.51 -12.64
C PRO A 110 23.65 18.28 -11.49
N PHE A 111 22.35 18.35 -11.80
CA PHE A 111 21.32 18.04 -10.81
C PHE A 111 21.55 16.65 -10.18
N GLU A 112 21.98 15.64 -10.95
CA GLU A 112 22.22 14.29 -10.43
C GLU A 112 23.33 14.23 -9.35
N LEU A 113 24.31 15.14 -9.42
CA LEU A 113 25.36 15.24 -8.40
C LEU A 113 24.78 15.79 -7.08
N ILE A 114 24.05 16.91 -7.15
CA ILE A 114 23.45 17.54 -5.96
C ILE A 114 22.27 16.74 -5.41
N ARG A 115 21.52 16.05 -6.26
CA ARG A 115 20.37 15.20 -5.91
C ARG A 115 20.76 14.16 -4.87
N ASN A 116 21.81 13.39 -5.16
CA ASN A 116 22.26 12.33 -4.26
C ASN A 116 22.98 12.88 -3.03
N TYR A 117 23.75 13.95 -3.19
CA TYR A 117 24.53 14.55 -2.12
C TYR A 117 23.65 15.26 -1.07
N PHE A 118 22.76 16.16 -1.50
CA PHE A 118 21.89 16.95 -0.64
C PHE A 118 20.52 16.30 -0.38
N LYS A 119 20.22 15.16 -1.02
CA LYS A 119 18.91 14.49 -0.96
C LYS A 119 17.75 15.42 -1.35
N VAL A 120 17.97 16.21 -2.39
CA VAL A 120 16.95 17.05 -3.04
C VAL A 120 16.30 16.29 -4.20
N TYR A 121 15.14 16.75 -4.64
CA TYR A 121 14.32 16.08 -5.66
C TYR A 121 13.97 17.06 -6.76
N GLY A 122 13.78 16.57 -7.98
CA GLY A 122 13.36 17.45 -9.06
C GLY A 122 12.83 16.69 -10.26
N SER A 123 12.08 17.42 -11.08
CA SER A 123 11.44 16.94 -12.30
C SER A 123 11.53 18.00 -13.38
N LEU A 124 11.94 17.59 -14.58
CA LEU A 124 11.98 18.46 -15.76
C LEU A 124 10.72 18.24 -16.58
N ASP A 125 9.93 19.30 -16.76
CA ASP A 125 8.88 19.33 -17.76
C ASP A 125 9.43 20.00 -19.03
N LEU A 126 9.70 19.18 -20.05
CA LEU A 126 10.22 19.64 -21.33
C LEU A 126 9.19 20.46 -22.13
N SER A 127 7.89 20.26 -21.89
CA SER A 127 6.84 20.99 -22.61
C SER A 127 6.79 22.46 -22.21
N SER A 128 7.01 22.73 -20.91
CA SER A 128 7.11 24.07 -20.35
C SER A 128 8.55 24.56 -20.15
N SER A 129 9.55 23.75 -20.53
CA SER A 129 10.98 23.99 -20.25
C SER A 129 11.27 24.37 -18.80
N THR A 130 10.51 23.80 -17.86
CA THR A 130 10.56 24.16 -16.44
C THR A 130 11.16 23.01 -15.62
N PHE A 131 12.18 23.32 -14.82
CA PHE A 131 12.73 22.39 -13.84
C PHE A 131 12.18 22.69 -12.46
N TYR A 132 11.44 21.74 -11.88
CA TYR A 132 10.92 21.83 -10.53
C TYR A 132 11.93 21.26 -9.55
N LEU A 133 12.42 22.08 -8.62
CA LEU A 133 13.29 21.67 -7.52
C LEU A 133 12.48 21.60 -6.22
N ASN A 134 12.58 20.48 -5.50
CA ASN A 134 11.87 20.21 -4.25
C ASN A 134 12.82 19.67 -3.18
N HIS A 135 12.59 20.06 -1.92
CA HIS A 135 13.35 19.52 -0.81
C HIS A 135 12.87 18.12 -0.38
N ALA A 136 11.60 17.81 -0.64
CA ALA A 136 10.96 16.54 -0.30
C ALA A 136 10.29 15.88 -1.52
N ASP A 137 10.14 14.56 -1.50
CA ASP A 137 9.48 13.74 -2.54
C ASP A 137 8.01 13.42 -2.21
N VAL A 138 7.39 14.26 -1.39
CA VAL A 138 6.01 14.10 -0.92
C VAL A 138 5.28 15.42 -0.92
N ASP A 139 3.97 15.36 -1.12
CA ASP A 139 3.12 16.54 -0.96
C ASP A 139 3.19 17.07 0.47
N ILE A 140 3.26 18.40 0.56
CA ILE A 140 3.22 19.10 1.84
C ILE A 140 1.83 18.88 2.48
N PRO A 141 1.75 18.30 3.68
CA PRO A 141 0.48 18.12 4.38
C PRO A 141 -0.22 19.46 4.59
N LYS A 142 -1.43 19.59 4.06
CA LYS A 142 -2.31 20.70 4.40
C LYS A 142 -3.03 20.40 5.73
N PRO A 143 -3.33 21.40 6.58
CA PRO A 143 -4.19 21.21 7.73
C PRO A 143 -5.47 20.49 7.30
N TYR A 144 -5.80 19.40 7.98
CA TYR A 144 -6.97 18.61 7.63
C TYR A 144 -8.24 19.44 7.93
N SER A 145 -9.16 19.52 6.97
CA SER A 145 -10.34 20.37 7.05
C SER A 145 -11.44 19.85 7.98
N HIS A 146 -11.35 18.59 8.42
CA HIS A 146 -12.39 17.94 9.22
C HIS A 146 -11.83 17.47 10.54
N LYS A 147 -12.59 17.63 11.62
CA LYS A 147 -12.20 17.06 12.91
C LYS A 147 -12.22 15.53 12.86
N HIS A 148 -11.26 14.88 13.52
CA HIS A 148 -11.25 13.41 13.60
C HIS A 148 -12.52 12.90 14.28
N ASN A 149 -13.22 11.99 13.60
CA ASN A 149 -14.45 11.38 14.07
C ASN A 149 -14.23 9.88 14.30
N PRO A 150 -14.34 9.38 15.55
CA PRO A 150 -14.22 7.95 15.89
C PRO A 150 -15.14 7.00 15.11
N VAL A 151 -16.29 7.50 14.65
CA VAL A 151 -17.25 6.73 13.84
C VAL A 151 -17.29 7.16 12.37
N GLY A 152 -16.44 8.11 11.98
CA GLY A 152 -16.28 8.58 10.62
C GLY A 152 -14.96 8.12 9.98
N ILE A 153 -14.59 8.79 8.88
CA ILE A 153 -13.33 8.56 8.16
C ILE A 153 -12.16 8.51 9.15
N TYR A 154 -11.36 7.46 9.06
CA TYR A 154 -10.19 7.31 9.93
C TYR A 154 -9.03 8.15 9.40
N MET A 155 -8.76 9.30 10.03
CA MET A 155 -7.74 10.25 9.57
C MET A 155 -7.89 10.53 8.06
N GLU A 156 -6.84 10.28 7.26
CA GLU A 156 -6.89 10.41 5.80
C GLU A 156 -6.95 9.05 5.07
N PHE A 157 -7.40 7.98 5.73
CA PHE A 157 -7.31 6.63 5.18
C PHE A 157 -8.04 6.45 3.85
N HIS A 158 -9.04 7.27 3.54
CA HIS A 158 -9.71 7.29 2.24
C HIS A 158 -8.80 7.65 1.05
N LYS A 159 -7.72 8.40 1.26
CA LYS A 159 -6.76 8.81 0.21
C LYS A 159 -5.79 7.71 -0.19
N PHE A 160 -5.69 6.64 0.61
CA PHE A 160 -4.76 5.55 0.36
C PHE A 160 -5.44 4.41 -0.40
N ASN A 161 -4.62 3.53 -0.97
CA ASN A 161 -5.04 2.21 -1.41
C ASN A 161 -4.13 1.18 -0.73
N VAL A 162 -4.60 0.61 0.38
CA VAL A 162 -3.78 -0.28 1.22
C VAL A 162 -3.48 -1.60 0.50
N GLU A 163 -4.45 -2.11 -0.27
CA GLU A 163 -4.34 -3.33 -1.06
C GLU A 163 -3.24 -3.24 -2.14
N LYS A 164 -3.06 -2.05 -2.74
CA LYS A 164 -2.04 -1.79 -3.79
C LYS A 164 -0.64 -1.49 -3.25
N ARG A 165 -0.38 -1.61 -1.95
CA ARG A 165 0.98 -1.41 -1.39
C ARG A 165 1.91 -2.58 -1.70
N ASP A 166 3.19 -2.31 -1.91
CA ASP A 166 4.20 -3.33 -2.29
C ASP A 166 4.37 -4.44 -1.24
N ASN A 167 4.16 -4.13 0.04
CA ASN A 167 4.25 -5.09 1.14
C ASN A 167 3.00 -5.97 1.31
N VAL A 168 1.90 -5.68 0.59
CA VAL A 168 0.76 -6.58 0.47
C VAL A 168 1.06 -7.54 -0.67
N LYS A 169 1.21 -8.82 -0.36
CA LYS A 169 1.46 -9.86 -1.34
C LYS A 169 0.23 -10.12 -2.20
N LEU A 170 -0.93 -10.24 -1.56
CA LEU A 170 -2.25 -10.45 -2.17
C LEU A 170 -3.34 -10.30 -1.11
N ILE A 171 -4.61 -10.43 -1.50
CA ILE A 171 -5.72 -10.57 -0.56
C ILE A 171 -6.21 -12.03 -0.52
N ALA A 172 -6.27 -12.63 0.67
CA ALA A 172 -6.79 -13.99 0.86
C ALA A 172 -8.23 -14.10 0.32
N ALA A 173 -8.54 -15.19 -0.38
CA ALA A 173 -9.78 -15.29 -1.15
C ALA A 173 -11.01 -15.67 -0.31
N ASP A 174 -10.81 -16.42 0.76
CA ASP A 174 -11.81 -16.83 1.75
C ASP A 174 -11.99 -15.79 2.86
N GLU A 175 -10.89 -15.40 3.51
CA GLU A 175 -10.96 -14.49 4.66
C GLU A 175 -11.12 -13.02 4.24
N GLY A 176 -10.78 -12.68 2.98
CA GLY A 176 -10.93 -11.32 2.46
C GLY A 176 -9.95 -10.29 3.01
N VAL A 177 -8.86 -10.73 3.66
CA VAL A 177 -7.85 -9.86 4.30
C VAL A 177 -6.48 -9.90 3.62
N PRO A 178 -5.66 -8.83 3.72
CA PRO A 178 -4.34 -8.79 3.10
C PRO A 178 -3.35 -9.76 3.74
N ILE A 179 -2.64 -10.48 2.88
CA ILE A 179 -1.46 -11.26 3.23
C ILE A 179 -0.24 -10.39 3.01
N SER A 180 0.51 -10.12 4.08
CA SER A 180 1.69 -9.26 4.05
C SER A 180 2.95 -10.08 3.80
N GLN A 181 3.89 -9.49 3.06
CA GLN A 181 5.25 -10.01 2.87
C GLN A 181 6.32 -9.12 3.53
N GLN A 182 5.90 -8.27 4.47
CA GLN A 182 6.76 -7.20 5.02
C GLN A 182 7.97 -7.74 5.79
N TRP A 183 7.77 -8.77 6.62
CA TRP A 183 8.84 -9.39 7.41
C TRP A 183 9.18 -10.83 7.01
N ASP A 184 8.37 -11.45 6.15
CA ASP A 184 8.57 -12.80 5.62
C ASP A 184 7.98 -12.88 4.20
N SER A 185 8.83 -13.17 3.21
CA SER A 185 8.43 -13.22 1.79
C SER A 185 7.43 -14.34 1.47
N ARG A 186 7.31 -15.35 2.35
CA ARG A 186 6.32 -16.42 2.20
C ARG A 186 4.90 -15.88 2.29
N GLY A 187 4.69 -14.79 3.02
CA GLY A 187 3.38 -14.18 3.21
C GLY A 187 2.71 -14.66 4.49
N TYR A 188 2.14 -13.75 5.26
CA TYR A 188 1.42 -14.04 6.51
C TYR A 188 0.35 -12.96 6.78
N PRO A 189 -0.73 -13.26 7.51
CA PRO A 189 -1.67 -12.24 7.96
C PRO A 189 -0.95 -11.32 8.96
N TYR A 190 -0.90 -10.02 8.64
CA TYR A 190 -0.23 -9.03 9.49
C TYR A 190 -1.27 -8.07 10.10
N PRO A 191 -1.57 -8.17 11.42
CA PRO A 191 -2.58 -7.37 12.10
C PRO A 191 -2.56 -5.88 11.74
N ILE A 192 -1.38 -5.23 11.75
CA ILE A 192 -1.27 -3.81 11.38
C ILE A 192 -1.82 -3.55 9.96
N GLN A 193 -1.40 -4.36 8.99
CA GLN A 193 -1.83 -4.18 7.59
C GLN A 193 -3.32 -4.51 7.41
N ILE A 194 -3.84 -5.51 8.13
CA ILE A 194 -5.27 -5.88 8.10
C ILE A 194 -6.12 -4.75 8.70
N ALA A 195 -5.71 -4.16 9.82
CA ALA A 195 -6.39 -3.02 10.42
C ALA A 195 -6.45 -1.84 9.44
N GLN A 196 -5.30 -1.50 8.84
CA GLN A 196 -5.19 -0.43 7.85
C GLN A 196 -6.07 -0.67 6.62
N PHE A 197 -6.14 -1.91 6.16
CA PHE A 197 -6.99 -2.32 5.06
C PHE A 197 -8.48 -2.11 5.40
N GLY A 198 -8.92 -2.59 6.56
CA GLY A 198 -10.28 -2.36 7.04
C GLY A 198 -10.62 -0.86 7.19
N LEU A 199 -9.71 -0.08 7.78
CA LEU A 199 -9.88 1.36 7.98
C LEU A 199 -9.91 2.14 6.65
N ASN A 200 -9.13 1.70 5.66
CA ASN A 200 -9.16 2.24 4.30
C ASN A 200 -10.52 1.98 3.63
N HIS A 201 -10.99 0.73 3.64
CA HIS A 201 -12.26 0.38 3.03
C HIS A 201 -13.46 1.00 3.76
N PHE A 202 -13.45 1.07 5.09
CA PHE A 202 -14.44 1.83 5.85
C PHE A 202 -14.46 3.30 5.44
N SER A 203 -13.29 3.93 5.34
CA SER A 203 -13.20 5.34 4.97
C SER A 203 -13.73 5.60 3.55
N LYS A 204 -13.50 4.68 2.61
CA LYS A 204 -14.11 4.75 1.27
C LYS A 204 -15.62 4.48 1.29
N LEU A 205 -16.08 3.54 2.12
CA LEU A 205 -17.49 3.24 2.33
C LEU A 205 -18.27 4.46 2.84
N VAL A 206 -17.71 5.21 3.79
CA VAL A 206 -18.30 6.45 4.30
C VAL A 206 -18.43 7.48 3.18
N ILE A 207 -17.37 7.72 2.41
CA ILE A 207 -17.40 8.67 1.28
C ILE A 207 -18.43 8.25 0.23
N SER A 208 -18.49 6.96 -0.13
CA SER A 208 -19.50 6.48 -1.09
C SER A 208 -20.92 6.67 -0.55
N SER A 209 -21.12 6.55 0.76
CA SER A 209 -22.43 6.69 1.40
C SER A 209 -22.87 8.15 1.53
N ASP A 210 -21.97 9.07 1.87
CA ASP A 210 -22.29 10.50 2.00
C ASP A 210 -22.57 11.14 0.64
N ARG A 211 -21.83 10.77 -0.41
CA ARG A 211 -22.16 11.21 -1.78
C ARG A 211 -23.58 10.81 -2.20
N ALA A 212 -24.09 9.66 -1.72
CA ALA A 212 -25.46 9.25 -2.01
C ALA A 212 -26.53 10.09 -1.27
N LYS A 213 -26.17 10.76 -0.16
CA LYS A 213 -27.09 11.67 0.56
C LYS A 213 -27.26 13.02 -0.14
N PHE A 214 -26.19 13.54 -0.76
CA PHE A 214 -26.21 14.81 -1.51
C PHE A 214 -26.92 14.73 -2.87
N GLU A 215 -27.15 13.54 -3.42
CA GLU A 215 -27.69 13.33 -4.78
C GLU A 215 -29.21 13.10 -4.81
N LYS A 216 -29.94 13.30 -3.71
CA LYS A 216 -31.41 13.19 -3.68
C LYS A 216 -32.16 14.40 -4.29
N SER A 217 -31.48 15.32 -4.95
CA SER A 217 -32.09 16.48 -5.62
C SER A 217 -31.84 16.48 -7.13
N GLU A 218 -32.94 16.41 -7.88
CA GLU A 218 -33.14 16.91 -9.26
C GLU A 218 -32.61 16.10 -10.47
N ASN A 219 -33.58 15.71 -11.31
CA ASN A 219 -33.53 15.48 -12.76
C ASN A 219 -32.73 14.30 -13.32
N VAL A 220 -33.33 13.12 -13.21
CA VAL A 220 -33.14 11.91 -14.03
C VAL A 220 -33.42 12.23 -15.50
N LEU A 221 -32.47 12.01 -16.42
CA LEU A 221 -32.71 11.43 -17.77
C LEU A 221 -31.42 11.46 -18.64
N SER A 222 -31.06 10.29 -19.16
CA SER A 222 -30.04 10.00 -20.19
C SER A 222 -28.55 10.00 -19.79
N LEU A 223 -28.01 8.80 -19.60
CA LEU A 223 -26.62 8.45 -19.90
C LEU A 223 -26.53 6.92 -20.13
N ASP A 224 -25.68 6.54 -21.08
CA ASP A 224 -25.53 5.18 -21.62
C ASP A 224 -25.26 4.15 -20.49
N ASN A 225 -26.16 3.19 -20.29
CA ASN A 225 -26.11 2.11 -19.29
C ASN A 225 -24.84 1.21 -19.35
N LYS A 226 -23.89 1.48 -20.26
CA LYS A 226 -22.74 0.61 -20.56
C LYS A 226 -21.64 0.61 -19.50
N ASN A 227 -21.59 1.59 -18.60
CA ASN A 227 -20.55 1.73 -17.58
C ASN A 227 -21.03 1.40 -16.14
N MET A 228 -22.16 0.70 -16.00
CA MET A 228 -22.84 0.49 -14.72
C MET A 228 -22.58 -0.89 -14.12
N GLU A 229 -22.86 -1.03 -12.83
CA GLU A 229 -22.85 -2.30 -12.09
C GLU A 229 -23.78 -3.33 -12.75
N LEU A 230 -23.31 -4.58 -12.87
CA LEU A 230 -24.03 -5.67 -13.49
C LEU A 230 -24.37 -6.73 -12.44
N ASP A 231 -25.66 -6.84 -12.12
CA ASP A 231 -26.19 -7.94 -11.31
C ASP A 231 -26.27 -9.19 -12.18
N LEU A 232 -25.36 -10.13 -11.96
CA LEU A 232 -25.26 -11.38 -12.70
C LEU A 232 -26.33 -12.40 -12.29
N ILE A 233 -27.14 -12.12 -11.27
CA ILE A 233 -28.28 -12.97 -10.90
C ILE A 233 -29.52 -12.58 -11.72
N VAL A 234 -29.68 -11.29 -12.03
CA VAL A 234 -30.83 -10.78 -12.79
C VAL A 234 -30.61 -11.01 -14.29
N PRO A 235 -31.41 -11.85 -14.96
CA PRO A 235 -31.33 -12.01 -16.40
C PRO A 235 -31.57 -10.67 -17.10
N SER A 236 -30.71 -10.34 -18.05
CA SER A 236 -30.81 -9.14 -18.86
C SER A 236 -30.15 -9.37 -20.22
N ASP A 237 -30.37 -8.48 -21.18
CA ASP A 237 -29.69 -8.56 -22.48
C ASP A 237 -28.16 -8.55 -22.36
N ASN A 238 -27.60 -8.09 -21.24
CA ASN A 238 -26.17 -8.02 -21.00
C ASN A 238 -25.55 -9.29 -20.41
N ILE A 239 -26.36 -10.29 -20.03
CA ILE A 239 -25.90 -11.51 -19.35
C ILE A 239 -26.46 -12.74 -20.05
N ILE A 240 -25.58 -13.66 -20.42
CA ILE A 240 -25.98 -14.97 -20.93
C ILE A 240 -25.62 -16.02 -19.89
N HIS A 241 -26.62 -16.77 -19.43
CA HIS A 241 -26.46 -17.97 -18.62
C HIS A 241 -26.43 -19.20 -19.51
N ARG A 242 -25.46 -20.09 -19.28
CA ARG A 242 -25.40 -21.42 -19.89
C ARG A 242 -25.35 -22.44 -18.78
N TRP A 243 -26.48 -23.09 -18.57
CA TRP A 243 -26.62 -24.22 -17.69
C TRP A 243 -26.21 -25.49 -18.41
N THR A 244 -25.65 -26.43 -17.65
CA THR A 244 -25.30 -27.77 -18.11
C THR A 244 -26.52 -28.61 -18.46
N ASP A 245 -27.63 -28.42 -17.72
CA ASP A 245 -28.96 -28.90 -18.06
C ASP A 245 -29.82 -27.73 -18.54
N ARG A 246 -30.60 -27.91 -19.62
CA ARG A 246 -31.39 -26.83 -20.26
C ARG A 246 -32.74 -26.60 -19.60
N GLU A 247 -33.25 -27.58 -18.86
CA GLU A 247 -34.29 -27.31 -17.87
C GLU A 247 -33.64 -26.45 -16.77
N PHE A 248 -34.39 -25.66 -16.00
CA PHE A 248 -33.91 -24.79 -14.89
C PHE A 248 -33.66 -23.31 -15.18
N ILE A 249 -34.71 -22.55 -14.89
CA ILE A 249 -34.62 -21.27 -14.16
C ILE A 249 -35.06 -21.59 -12.72
N HIS A 250 -34.13 -21.95 -11.83
CA HIS A 250 -34.41 -22.03 -10.38
C HIS A 250 -33.90 -20.77 -9.68
N LYS A 251 -34.32 -19.61 -10.20
CA LYS A 251 -34.32 -18.39 -9.41
C LYS A 251 -35.37 -18.56 -8.34
N TRP A 252 -34.96 -18.76 -7.09
CA TRP A 252 -35.87 -18.70 -5.95
C TRP A 252 -35.49 -17.49 -5.10
N ASN A 253 -36.40 -16.54 -4.95
CA ASN A 253 -36.22 -15.32 -4.16
C ASN A 253 -34.89 -14.57 -4.44
N ASP A 254 -34.59 -14.30 -5.72
CA ASP A 254 -33.37 -13.58 -6.15
C ASP A 254 -32.04 -14.29 -5.84
N LYS A 255 -32.05 -15.63 -5.72
CA LYS A 255 -30.83 -16.45 -5.55
C LYS A 255 -30.68 -17.46 -6.69
N LEU A 256 -29.44 -17.86 -6.97
CA LEU A 256 -29.11 -18.98 -7.87
C LEU A 256 -28.84 -20.24 -7.05
N ILE A 257 -29.51 -21.34 -7.37
CA ILE A 257 -29.23 -22.65 -6.80
C ILE A 257 -28.46 -23.47 -7.84
N LEU A 258 -27.23 -23.85 -7.51
CA LEU A 258 -26.37 -24.69 -8.33
C LEU A 258 -26.46 -26.13 -7.79
N SER A 259 -27.19 -26.98 -8.51
CA SER A 259 -27.50 -28.33 -8.03
C SER A 259 -26.45 -29.36 -8.44
N VAL A 260 -26.09 -30.24 -7.50
CA VAL A 260 -25.11 -31.32 -7.73
C VAL A 260 -25.62 -32.35 -8.74
N GLY A 261 -26.94 -32.53 -8.86
CA GLY A 261 -27.53 -33.46 -9.82
C GLY A 261 -27.39 -33.03 -11.29
N LYS A 262 -26.91 -31.81 -11.56
CA LYS A 262 -26.92 -31.19 -12.90
C LYS A 262 -25.54 -30.81 -13.36
N LEU A 263 -24.51 -31.54 -12.95
CA LEU A 263 -23.14 -31.22 -13.33
C LEU A 263 -22.78 -31.88 -14.66
N ASN A 264 -21.95 -31.23 -15.47
CA ASN A 264 -21.31 -31.94 -16.58
C ASN A 264 -20.20 -32.88 -16.07
N SER A 265 -19.58 -33.62 -16.99
CA SER A 265 -18.48 -34.55 -16.70
C SER A 265 -17.26 -33.92 -16.01
N TYR A 266 -17.13 -32.59 -16.04
CA TYR A 266 -16.04 -31.84 -15.41
C TYR A 266 -16.44 -31.22 -14.06
N GLY A 267 -17.66 -31.47 -13.57
CA GLY A 267 -18.19 -30.85 -12.35
C GLY A 267 -18.66 -29.40 -12.53
N GLN A 268 -18.77 -28.90 -13.77
CA GLN A 268 -19.28 -27.55 -14.03
C GLN A 268 -20.81 -27.54 -13.85
N ALA A 269 -21.33 -26.52 -13.18
CA ALA A 269 -22.78 -26.32 -12.98
C ALA A 269 -23.33 -25.17 -13.83
N LEU A 270 -22.54 -24.10 -13.99
CA LEU A 270 -23.00 -22.86 -14.61
C LEU A 270 -21.85 -22.14 -15.30
N SER A 271 -22.12 -21.58 -16.48
CA SER A 271 -21.25 -20.62 -17.16
C SER A 271 -22.02 -19.33 -17.44
N ILE A 272 -21.46 -18.19 -17.04
CA ILE A 272 -22.02 -16.86 -17.24
C ILE A 272 -21.11 -16.08 -18.17
N ILE A 273 -21.70 -15.43 -19.18
CA ILE A 273 -21.00 -14.59 -20.15
C ILE A 273 -21.57 -13.16 -20.04
N PRO A 274 -20.86 -12.23 -19.38
CA PRO A 274 -21.21 -10.83 -19.42
C PRO A 274 -20.84 -10.24 -20.80
N LYS A 275 -21.74 -9.46 -21.42
CA LYS A 275 -21.50 -8.84 -22.74
C LYS A 275 -20.64 -7.57 -22.68
N LEU A 276 -20.69 -6.85 -21.56
CA LEU A 276 -19.89 -5.63 -21.36
C LEU A 276 -18.44 -5.96 -21.00
N GLN A 277 -17.52 -5.11 -21.47
CA GLN A 277 -16.12 -5.48 -21.62
C GLN A 277 -15.20 -5.03 -20.49
N GLU A 278 -15.60 -4.16 -19.56
CA GLU A 278 -14.66 -3.63 -18.55
C GLU A 278 -15.25 -3.70 -17.15
N TRP A 279 -14.59 -4.45 -16.27
CA TRP A 279 -15.05 -4.66 -14.89
C TRP A 279 -13.88 -4.60 -13.91
N ASP A 280 -14.06 -3.84 -12.83
CA ASP A 280 -13.05 -3.69 -11.77
C ASP A 280 -13.26 -4.68 -10.64
N TYR A 281 -14.53 -4.94 -10.28
CA TYR A 281 -14.91 -5.71 -9.11
C TYR A 281 -15.70 -6.96 -9.48
N LEU A 282 -15.39 -8.10 -8.85
CA LEU A 282 -16.30 -9.24 -8.73
C LEU A 282 -16.74 -9.36 -7.27
N ILE A 283 -18.05 -9.49 -7.05
CA ILE A 283 -18.61 -9.77 -5.73
C ILE A 283 -19.48 -11.01 -5.85
N MET A 284 -19.21 -12.00 -5.00
CA MET A 284 -20.03 -13.19 -4.82
C MET A 284 -20.26 -13.43 -3.33
N ILE A 285 -21.51 -13.67 -2.96
CA ILE A 285 -21.88 -14.20 -1.65
C ILE A 285 -22.62 -15.50 -1.88
N GLY A 286 -22.07 -16.59 -1.36
CA GLY A 286 -22.60 -17.94 -1.53
C GLY A 286 -22.76 -18.65 -0.19
N ARG A 287 -23.57 -19.70 -0.19
CA ARG A 287 -23.83 -20.58 0.94
C ARG A 287 -23.66 -22.05 0.55
N GLN A 288 -23.50 -22.88 1.56
CA GLN A 288 -23.34 -24.34 1.41
C GLN A 288 -22.14 -24.70 0.52
N TRP A 289 -21.09 -23.88 0.52
CA TRP A 289 -19.94 -24.07 -0.35
C TRP A 289 -19.13 -25.29 0.09
N THR A 290 -18.88 -26.23 -0.82
CA THR A 290 -18.23 -27.50 -0.48
C THR A 290 -16.73 -27.51 -0.81
N TYR A 291 -15.99 -28.42 -0.17
CA TYR A 291 -14.57 -28.61 -0.42
C TYR A 291 -14.32 -28.97 -1.89
N GLY A 292 -13.37 -28.30 -2.53
CA GLY A 292 -13.03 -28.51 -3.94
C GLY A 292 -13.93 -27.77 -4.93
N SER A 293 -15.02 -27.14 -4.48
CA SER A 293 -15.84 -26.26 -5.32
C SER A 293 -15.12 -24.94 -5.59
N TYR A 294 -15.24 -24.41 -6.81
CA TYR A 294 -14.50 -23.22 -7.23
C TYR A 294 -15.21 -22.38 -8.27
N ILE A 295 -14.82 -21.10 -8.32
CA ILE A 295 -15.20 -20.16 -9.38
C ILE A 295 -13.99 -19.94 -10.27
N GLU A 296 -14.17 -19.98 -11.58
CA GLU A 296 -13.13 -19.69 -12.57
C GLU A 296 -13.57 -18.53 -13.47
N LEU A 297 -12.74 -17.49 -13.53
CA LEU A 297 -12.91 -16.34 -14.39
C LEU A 297 -11.97 -16.45 -15.58
N SER A 298 -12.53 -16.39 -16.79
CA SER A 298 -11.75 -16.11 -17.99
C SER A 298 -11.63 -14.60 -18.15
N LEU A 299 -10.41 -14.08 -18.03
CA LEU A 299 -10.11 -12.66 -18.12
C LEU A 299 -9.29 -12.36 -19.37
N LEU A 300 -9.50 -11.17 -19.95
CA LEU A 300 -8.63 -10.60 -20.96
C LEU A 300 -8.06 -9.30 -20.40
N TRP A 301 -6.74 -9.29 -20.19
CA TRP A 301 -6.04 -8.13 -19.64
C TRP A 301 -5.45 -7.29 -20.77
N TYR A 302 -5.72 -5.99 -20.73
CA TYR A 302 -5.20 -5.00 -21.65
C TYR A 302 -4.09 -4.19 -20.97
N PRO A 303 -2.84 -4.29 -21.45
CA PRO A 303 -1.75 -3.42 -20.97
C PRO A 303 -1.99 -1.95 -21.37
N PRO A 304 -1.35 -0.98 -20.69
CA PRO A 304 -1.35 0.42 -21.06
C PRO A 304 -0.87 0.57 -22.50
N VAL A 305 -1.49 1.47 -23.25
CA VAL A 305 -1.03 1.83 -24.59
C VAL A 305 0.37 2.45 -24.46
N GLY A 306 1.39 1.68 -24.81
CA GLY A 306 2.79 2.10 -24.83
C GLY A 306 3.32 2.20 -26.26
N ARG A 307 4.59 2.60 -26.42
CA ARG A 307 5.25 2.66 -27.75
C ARG A 307 5.40 1.28 -28.42
N SER A 308 5.36 0.19 -27.65
CA SER A 308 5.37 -1.19 -28.17
C SER A 308 3.96 -1.74 -28.32
N LYS A 309 3.72 -2.53 -29.39
CA LYS A 309 2.50 -3.34 -29.56
C LYS A 309 2.39 -4.35 -28.42
N ASN A 310 1.72 -3.98 -27.34
CA ASN A 310 1.41 -4.92 -26.27
C ASN A 310 0.03 -5.53 -26.57
N TYR A 311 -0.01 -6.84 -26.81
CA TYR A 311 -1.25 -7.55 -27.11
C TYR A 311 -2.01 -7.89 -25.81
N PRO A 312 -3.35 -7.92 -25.85
CA PRO A 312 -4.14 -8.37 -24.72
C PRO A 312 -3.78 -9.81 -24.34
N THR A 313 -3.64 -10.08 -23.04
CA THR A 313 -3.28 -11.42 -22.54
C THR A 313 -4.48 -12.08 -21.89
N LYS A 314 -4.86 -13.26 -22.39
CA LYS A 314 -5.89 -14.08 -21.77
C LYS A 314 -5.33 -14.75 -20.51
N SER A 315 -6.03 -14.61 -19.39
CA SER A 315 -5.68 -15.21 -18.11
C SER A 315 -6.89 -15.94 -17.52
N LEU A 316 -6.63 -17.01 -16.77
CA LEU A 316 -7.66 -17.70 -15.98
C LEU A 316 -7.42 -17.41 -14.51
N VAL A 317 -8.42 -16.90 -13.78
CA VAL A 317 -8.34 -16.69 -12.33
C VAL A 317 -9.32 -17.61 -11.65
N VAL A 318 -8.82 -18.48 -10.78
CA VAL A 318 -9.61 -19.47 -10.05
C VAL A 318 -9.62 -19.12 -8.57
N TYR A 319 -10.79 -19.16 -7.95
CA TYR A 319 -11.00 -19.04 -6.50
C TYR A 319 -11.49 -20.40 -5.99
N ASN A 320 -10.60 -21.18 -5.39
CA ASN A 320 -10.84 -22.59 -5.07
C ASN A 320 -10.94 -22.82 -3.56
N CYS A 321 -12.05 -23.44 -3.11
CA CYS A 321 -12.26 -23.92 -1.74
C CYS A 321 -11.39 -25.14 -1.41
N SER A 322 -10.08 -24.96 -1.51
CA SER A 322 -9.03 -25.93 -1.24
C SER A 322 -7.77 -25.18 -0.82
N SER A 323 -6.85 -25.88 -0.17
CA SER A 323 -5.48 -25.46 0.08
C SER A 323 -4.62 -25.82 -1.12
N SER A 324 -3.55 -25.06 -1.28
CA SER A 324 -2.55 -25.35 -2.30
C SER A 324 -1.90 -26.72 -2.08
N PRO A 325 -1.71 -27.51 -3.16
CA PRO A 325 -0.96 -28.76 -3.08
C PRO A 325 0.55 -28.53 -2.89
N ILE A 326 1.05 -27.32 -3.12
CA ILE A 326 2.48 -27.00 -3.05
C ILE A 326 2.83 -26.51 -1.64
N ARG A 327 3.61 -27.32 -0.91
CA ARG A 327 4.26 -26.90 0.35
C ARG A 327 5.01 -25.59 0.06
N HIS A 328 4.68 -24.51 0.78
CA HIS A 328 5.19 -23.12 0.66
C HIS A 328 4.38 -22.12 -0.18
N GLN A 329 3.36 -22.52 -0.94
CA GLN A 329 2.49 -21.58 -1.66
C GLN A 329 1.07 -21.60 -1.08
N THR A 330 0.84 -20.97 0.07
CA THR A 330 -0.42 -21.17 0.81
C THR A 330 -1.66 -20.53 0.16
N TYR A 331 -1.52 -19.35 -0.45
CA TYR A 331 -2.68 -18.52 -0.83
C TYR A 331 -2.91 -18.36 -2.33
N ALA A 332 -1.86 -18.47 -3.15
CA ALA A 332 -2.01 -18.42 -4.60
C ALA A 332 -0.87 -19.12 -5.33
N THR A 333 -1.17 -19.71 -6.48
CA THR A 333 -0.22 -20.42 -7.34
C THR A 333 -0.46 -20.05 -8.81
N ILE A 334 0.62 -19.91 -9.59
CA ILE A 334 0.55 -19.83 -11.06
C ILE A 334 0.79 -21.24 -11.60
N ILE A 335 -0.12 -21.72 -12.44
CA ILE A 335 -0.07 -23.03 -13.08
C ILE A 335 -0.15 -22.80 -14.60
N HIS A 336 0.75 -23.39 -15.38
CA HIS A 336 0.73 -23.49 -16.86
C HIS A 336 0.15 -22.28 -17.62
N ASN A 337 0.99 -21.32 -18.02
CA ASN A 337 0.67 -20.24 -18.98
C ASN A 337 -0.60 -19.43 -18.65
N ASN A 338 -0.53 -18.56 -17.65
CA ASN A 338 -1.56 -17.57 -17.29
C ASN A 338 -2.80 -18.06 -16.51
N LYS A 339 -2.77 -19.26 -15.91
CA LYS A 339 -3.77 -19.66 -14.90
C LYS A 339 -3.27 -19.36 -13.49
N VAL A 340 -3.99 -18.49 -12.80
CA VAL A 340 -3.78 -18.15 -11.40
C VAL A 340 -4.86 -18.83 -10.57
N THR A 341 -4.45 -19.59 -9.56
CA THR A 341 -5.38 -20.15 -8.58
C THR A 341 -5.14 -19.51 -7.23
N TYR A 342 -6.15 -18.83 -6.71
CA TYR A 342 -6.26 -18.38 -5.33
C TYR A 342 -6.87 -19.50 -4.50
N TRP A 343 -6.10 -19.98 -3.54
CA TRP A 343 -6.48 -21.05 -2.63
C TRP A 343 -7.15 -20.46 -1.38
N MET A 344 -8.12 -21.21 -0.86
CA MET A 344 -8.95 -20.85 0.28
C MET A 344 -8.79 -21.90 1.38
N PRO A 345 -7.65 -21.90 2.10
CA PRO A 345 -7.37 -22.92 3.11
C PRO A 345 -8.35 -22.90 4.28
N GLU A 346 -8.92 -21.74 4.62
CA GLU A 346 -9.95 -21.67 5.66
C GLU A 346 -11.28 -22.24 5.17
N CYS A 347 -11.62 -22.01 3.90
CA CYS A 347 -12.78 -22.64 3.28
C CYS A 347 -12.65 -24.17 3.31
N GLU A 348 -11.49 -24.72 2.94
CA GLU A 348 -11.24 -26.16 3.06
C GLU A 348 -11.39 -26.65 4.50
N ARG A 349 -10.77 -25.95 5.46
CA ARG A 349 -10.80 -26.37 6.87
C ARG A 349 -12.23 -26.46 7.39
N GLN A 350 -13.06 -25.47 7.08
CA GLN A 350 -14.47 -25.45 7.47
C GLN A 350 -15.29 -26.49 6.72
N ALA A 351 -15.13 -26.59 5.39
CA ALA A 351 -15.85 -27.56 4.57
C ALA A 351 -15.52 -29.01 4.95
N LYS A 352 -14.26 -29.33 5.29
CA LYS A 352 -13.89 -30.67 5.77
C LYS A 352 -14.41 -30.96 7.18
N MET A 353 -14.53 -29.94 8.02
CA MET A 353 -15.01 -30.10 9.40
C MET A 353 -16.53 -30.24 9.48
N TYR A 354 -17.29 -29.47 8.68
CA TYR A 354 -18.75 -29.40 8.75
C TYR A 354 -19.47 -29.98 7.52
N GLY A 355 -18.74 -30.40 6.48
CA GLY A 355 -19.27 -30.82 5.19
C GLY A 355 -19.49 -29.65 4.20
N PHE A 356 -19.63 -28.42 4.70
CA PHE A 356 -19.83 -27.21 3.89
C PHE A 356 -19.37 -25.94 4.63
N VAL A 357 -19.31 -24.84 3.91
CA VAL A 357 -19.16 -23.48 4.45
C VAL A 357 -20.49 -22.74 4.31
N ASP A 358 -21.06 -22.32 5.43
CA ASP A 358 -22.39 -21.70 5.47
C ASP A 358 -22.45 -20.36 4.73
N SER A 359 -21.39 -19.56 4.79
CA SER A 359 -21.29 -18.28 4.10
C SER A 359 -19.88 -18.04 3.57
N ILE A 360 -19.72 -18.00 2.25
CA ILE A 360 -18.50 -17.60 1.57
C ILE A 360 -18.69 -16.24 0.89
N LYS A 361 -17.75 -15.31 1.08
CA LYS A 361 -17.78 -13.97 0.50
C LYS A 361 -16.53 -13.74 -0.34
N VAL A 362 -16.69 -13.62 -1.64
CA VAL A 362 -15.59 -13.37 -2.60
C VAL A 362 -15.81 -11.99 -3.19
N ALA A 363 -15.12 -10.98 -2.63
CA ALA A 363 -15.13 -9.61 -3.13
C ALA A 363 -13.73 -9.24 -3.62
N ARG A 364 -13.53 -9.05 -4.94
CA ARG A 364 -12.21 -9.03 -5.58
C ARG A 364 -12.03 -7.79 -6.46
N ASP A 365 -10.86 -7.15 -6.36
CA ASP A 365 -10.36 -6.18 -7.35
C ASP A 365 -9.59 -6.97 -8.42
N LEU A 366 -10.21 -7.17 -9.58
CA LEU A 366 -9.74 -8.10 -10.60
C LEU A 366 -8.38 -7.70 -11.17
N TYR A 367 -8.18 -6.40 -11.38
CA TYR A 367 -6.89 -5.87 -11.83
C TYR A 367 -5.81 -6.12 -10.79
N THR A 368 -6.10 -5.83 -9.52
CA THR A 368 -5.11 -6.01 -8.45
C THR A 368 -4.76 -7.47 -8.25
N ASP A 369 -5.73 -8.38 -8.35
CA ASP A 369 -5.48 -9.81 -8.24
C ASP A 369 -4.57 -10.35 -9.35
N LEU A 370 -4.76 -9.89 -10.58
CA LEU A 370 -3.86 -10.24 -11.68
C LEU A 370 -2.46 -9.67 -11.42
N MET A 371 -2.36 -8.38 -11.10
CA MET A 371 -1.08 -7.71 -10.95
C MET A 371 -0.28 -8.24 -9.76
N LYS A 372 -0.90 -8.52 -8.61
CA LYS A 372 -0.21 -9.05 -7.43
C LYS A 372 0.47 -10.38 -7.69
N VAL A 373 -0.12 -11.21 -8.54
CA VAL A 373 0.41 -12.54 -8.87
C VAL A 373 1.44 -12.49 -9.99
N PHE A 374 1.21 -11.71 -11.05
CA PHE A 374 2.13 -11.66 -12.18
C PHE A 374 3.32 -10.70 -11.99
N TYR A 375 3.18 -9.64 -11.19
CA TYR A 375 4.22 -8.63 -11.00
C TYR A 375 5.57 -9.18 -10.48
N PRO A 376 5.61 -10.18 -9.57
CA PRO A 376 6.85 -10.87 -9.21
C PRO A 376 7.55 -11.56 -10.40
N HIS A 377 6.79 -11.99 -11.41
CA HIS A 377 7.28 -12.70 -12.59
C HIS A 377 7.58 -11.78 -13.79
N ARG A 378 7.47 -10.45 -13.63
CA ARG A 378 7.67 -9.44 -14.70
C ARG A 378 9.00 -9.51 -15.45
N LYS A 379 10.03 -10.15 -14.85
CA LYS A 379 11.33 -10.36 -15.49
C LYS A 379 11.35 -11.52 -16.49
N SER A 380 10.37 -12.41 -16.47
CA SER A 380 10.24 -13.46 -17.49
C SER A 380 9.85 -12.86 -18.84
N SER A 381 10.28 -13.47 -19.93
CA SER A 381 9.91 -13.05 -21.29
C SER A 381 8.39 -13.05 -21.50
N GLU A 382 7.68 -14.00 -20.88
CA GLU A 382 6.22 -14.14 -20.92
C GLU A 382 5.48 -12.93 -20.31
N TYR A 383 6.08 -12.30 -19.29
CA TYR A 383 5.49 -11.18 -18.57
C TYR A 383 6.29 -9.87 -18.71
N ALA A 384 7.17 -9.77 -19.70
CA ALA A 384 8.08 -8.62 -19.87
C ALA A 384 7.32 -7.28 -20.01
N GLY A 385 6.10 -7.29 -20.56
CA GLY A 385 5.22 -6.11 -20.62
C GLY A 385 4.83 -5.54 -19.25
N LEU A 386 4.88 -6.33 -18.18
CA LEU A 386 4.63 -5.89 -16.80
C LEU A 386 5.82 -5.16 -16.17
N SER A 387 7.02 -5.23 -16.76
CA SER A 387 8.23 -4.59 -16.23
C SER A 387 8.10 -3.08 -16.07
N ILE A 388 7.31 -2.46 -16.97
CA ILE A 388 7.16 -1.01 -17.14
C ILE A 388 6.15 -0.44 -16.12
N MET A 389 5.46 -1.30 -15.37
CA MET A 389 4.33 -0.91 -14.53
C MET A 389 4.71 -0.57 -13.10
N LYS A 390 4.10 0.49 -12.57
CA LYS A 390 3.95 0.71 -11.14
C LYS A 390 2.56 0.20 -10.72
N LEU A 391 2.49 -0.61 -9.67
CA LEU A 391 1.22 -1.08 -9.10
C LEU A 391 0.30 0.09 -8.67
N SER A 392 0.89 1.27 -8.48
CA SER A 392 0.24 2.54 -8.15
C SER A 392 -0.39 3.28 -9.35
N ASN A 393 -0.32 2.78 -10.58
CA ASN A 393 -1.01 3.40 -11.72
C ASN A 393 -2.52 3.14 -11.62
N THR A 394 -3.16 3.83 -10.68
CA THR A 394 -4.60 3.99 -10.60
C THR A 394 -5.00 5.28 -11.29
N VAL A 395 -5.57 5.15 -12.48
CA VAL A 395 -6.63 6.01 -13.06
C VAL A 395 -6.34 7.51 -13.35
N ASN A 396 -5.24 8.09 -12.88
CA ASN A 396 -4.98 9.52 -13.14
C ASN A 396 -4.40 9.83 -14.53
N ASP A 397 -4.07 8.82 -15.34
CA ASP A 397 -3.58 9.00 -16.70
C ASP A 397 -4.66 8.55 -17.69
N ALA A 398 -5.66 9.41 -17.92
CA ALA A 398 -6.86 9.10 -18.70
C ALA A 398 -6.58 8.59 -20.13
N LYS A 399 -5.36 8.79 -20.66
CA LYS A 399 -4.99 8.40 -22.02
C LYS A 399 -4.49 6.95 -22.16
N ASN A 400 -3.93 6.33 -21.11
CA ASN A 400 -3.22 5.03 -21.23
C ASN A 400 -3.53 4.07 -20.06
N LEU A 401 -4.81 3.77 -19.78
CA LEU A 401 -5.16 2.86 -18.67
C LEU A 401 -5.17 1.40 -19.11
N SER A 402 -4.47 0.56 -18.34
CA SER A 402 -4.70 -0.88 -18.38
C SER A 402 -6.09 -1.20 -17.82
N HIS A 403 -6.83 -2.08 -18.46
CA HIS A 403 -8.13 -2.56 -17.99
C HIS A 403 -8.24 -4.08 -18.07
N VAL A 404 -9.27 -4.63 -17.42
CA VAL A 404 -9.56 -6.06 -17.38
C VAL A 404 -10.96 -6.29 -17.90
N GLN A 405 -11.07 -7.20 -18.85
CA GLN A 405 -12.34 -7.71 -19.35
C GLN A 405 -12.64 -9.06 -18.74
N VAL A 406 -13.89 -9.24 -18.28
CA VAL A 406 -14.42 -10.55 -17.88
C VAL A 406 -15.07 -11.18 -19.10
N LEU A 407 -14.50 -12.28 -19.60
CA LEU A 407 -15.04 -13.02 -20.74
C LEU A 407 -16.09 -14.04 -20.30
N LYS A 408 -15.81 -14.79 -19.23
CA LYS A 408 -16.67 -15.84 -18.70
C LYS A 408 -16.46 -16.01 -17.20
N ILE A 409 -17.51 -16.43 -16.50
CA ILE A 409 -17.47 -16.86 -15.10
C ILE A 409 -18.08 -18.26 -15.04
N ASN A 410 -17.28 -19.23 -14.64
CA ASN A 410 -17.68 -20.63 -14.53
C ASN A 410 -17.76 -21.03 -13.05
N PHE A 411 -18.79 -21.79 -12.70
CA PHE A 411 -18.95 -22.39 -11.38
C PHE A 411 -18.77 -23.91 -11.49
N TYR A 412 -17.93 -24.45 -10.63
CA TYR A 412 -17.68 -25.88 -10.52
C TYR A 412 -17.97 -26.34 -9.10
N ILE A 413 -18.69 -27.45 -8.99
CA ILE A 413 -19.10 -28.05 -7.71
C ILE A 413 -18.43 -29.40 -7.57
N ASN A 414 -17.84 -29.65 -6.41
CA ASN A 414 -17.43 -31.00 -6.04
C ASN A 414 -18.66 -31.80 -5.58
N ALA A 415 -19.08 -32.75 -6.42
CA ALA A 415 -20.26 -33.58 -6.22
C ALA A 415 -20.18 -34.52 -5.00
N GLN A 416 -19.00 -34.77 -4.44
CA GLN A 416 -18.79 -35.73 -3.36
C GLN A 416 -19.69 -35.49 -2.13
N TYR A 417 -20.11 -34.24 -1.89
CA TYR A 417 -20.88 -33.87 -0.70
C TYR A 417 -22.40 -33.82 -0.93
N ASN A 418 -22.90 -34.05 -2.15
CA ASN A 418 -24.34 -34.01 -2.50
C ASN A 418 -25.10 -32.75 -2.03
N ASN A 419 -24.40 -31.65 -1.76
CA ASN A 419 -25.00 -30.39 -1.31
C ASN A 419 -25.13 -29.39 -2.46
N ASP A 420 -26.34 -28.86 -2.65
CA ASP A 420 -26.58 -27.77 -3.58
C ASP A 420 -25.96 -26.46 -3.06
N ILE A 421 -25.27 -25.74 -3.93
CA ILE A 421 -24.64 -24.45 -3.60
C ILE A 421 -25.62 -23.32 -3.92
N THR A 422 -25.85 -22.41 -2.98
CA THR A 422 -26.69 -21.24 -3.22
C THR A 422 -25.83 -19.99 -3.40
N ILE A 423 -26.03 -19.24 -4.48
CA ILE A 423 -25.43 -17.91 -4.68
C ILE A 423 -26.49 -16.86 -4.36
N GLU A 424 -26.28 -16.11 -3.28
CA GLU A 424 -27.19 -15.06 -2.82
C GLU A 424 -26.94 -13.72 -3.51
N LYS A 425 -25.68 -13.45 -3.86
CA LYS A 425 -25.25 -12.22 -4.54
C LYS A 425 -24.19 -12.55 -5.56
N LEU A 426 -24.31 -12.03 -6.78
CA LEU A 426 -23.29 -12.15 -7.81
C LEU A 426 -23.29 -10.89 -8.68
N TYR A 427 -22.24 -10.08 -8.56
CA TYR A 427 -22.16 -8.77 -9.20
C TYR A 427 -20.81 -8.54 -9.84
N LEU A 428 -20.81 -7.84 -10.98
CA LEU A 428 -19.64 -7.12 -11.46
C LEU A 428 -19.83 -5.61 -11.24
N GLY A 429 -18.78 -4.95 -10.77
CA GLY A 429 -18.78 -3.51 -10.50
C GLY A 429 -17.65 -2.79 -11.24
N LYS A 430 -17.85 -1.50 -11.49
CA LYS A 430 -16.83 -0.60 -12.04
C LYS A 430 -16.51 0.49 -11.00
N LEU A 431 -15.28 0.95 -10.94
CA LEU A 431 -14.85 2.04 -10.07
C LEU A 431 -15.38 3.36 -10.60
N THR A 432 -16.09 4.11 -9.75
CA THR A 432 -16.66 5.40 -10.13
C THR A 432 -15.61 6.51 -10.04
N ASN A 433 -14.81 6.74 -11.10
CA ASN A 433 -13.87 7.87 -11.14
C ASN A 433 -14.52 9.22 -11.51
N LEU A 434 -15.83 9.36 -11.37
CA LEU A 434 -16.55 10.57 -11.71
C LEU A 434 -16.26 11.68 -10.69
N ARG A 435 -15.22 12.48 -10.97
CA ARG A 435 -15.19 13.91 -10.63
C ARG A 435 -16.09 14.74 -11.56
N LEU A 436 -16.79 14.11 -12.51
CA LEU A 436 -17.80 14.76 -13.31
C LEU A 436 -19.08 14.87 -12.48
N ILE A 437 -19.31 16.07 -11.95
CA ILE A 437 -20.51 16.49 -11.26
C ILE A 437 -21.65 16.46 -12.28
N PHE A 438 -22.37 15.35 -12.37
CA PHE A 438 -23.69 15.31 -12.99
C PHE A 438 -24.67 14.76 -11.95
N PRO A 439 -25.80 15.43 -11.66
CA PRO A 439 -26.69 15.08 -10.53
C PRO A 439 -27.44 13.75 -10.65
N THR A 440 -27.16 12.91 -11.64
CA THR A 440 -27.96 11.72 -12.00
C THR A 440 -27.27 10.40 -11.71
N VAL A 441 -27.21 10.02 -10.42
CA VAL A 441 -26.61 8.76 -9.97
C VAL A 441 -27.52 8.03 -8.95
N ASN A 442 -28.74 7.66 -9.35
CA ASN A 442 -29.65 6.93 -8.45
C ASN A 442 -29.52 5.39 -8.44
N LYS A 443 -28.48 4.82 -9.07
CA LYS A 443 -28.08 3.40 -8.86
C LYS A 443 -26.56 3.14 -8.83
N ILE A 444 -25.70 4.14 -9.03
CA ILE A 444 -24.30 3.96 -9.47
C ILE A 444 -23.30 3.89 -8.29
N LYS A 445 -23.67 3.23 -7.18
CA LYS A 445 -22.76 3.05 -6.02
C LYS A 445 -22.92 1.72 -5.27
N SER A 446 -23.82 0.81 -5.66
CA SER A 446 -24.20 -0.32 -4.79
C SER A 446 -23.13 -1.41 -4.69
N ALA A 447 -22.53 -1.83 -5.81
CA ALA A 447 -21.44 -2.79 -5.90
C ALA A 447 -20.12 -2.22 -5.39
N GLU A 448 -19.75 -0.97 -5.71
CA GLU A 448 -18.54 -0.36 -5.12
C GLU A 448 -18.68 -0.24 -3.60
N LYS A 449 -19.83 0.24 -3.13
CA LYS A 449 -20.17 0.30 -1.70
C LYS A 449 -20.15 -1.09 -1.07
N LEU A 450 -20.81 -2.08 -1.67
CA LEU A 450 -20.86 -3.46 -1.19
C LEU A 450 -19.47 -4.10 -1.18
N PHE A 451 -18.63 -3.81 -2.18
CA PHE A 451 -17.23 -4.24 -2.20
C PHE A 451 -16.48 -3.69 -0.99
N HIS A 452 -16.56 -2.38 -0.74
CA HIS A 452 -15.92 -1.76 0.42
C HIS A 452 -16.50 -2.23 1.75
N GLU A 453 -17.80 -2.46 1.83
CA GLU A 453 -18.48 -3.02 3.00
C GLU A 453 -17.98 -4.43 3.29
N ILE A 454 -17.94 -5.33 2.31
CA ILE A 454 -17.43 -6.69 2.48
C ILE A 454 -15.96 -6.65 2.93
N ARG A 455 -15.10 -5.84 2.28
CA ARG A 455 -13.68 -5.74 2.68
C ARG A 455 -13.50 -5.18 4.09
N PHE A 456 -14.29 -4.17 4.48
CA PHE A 456 -14.30 -3.60 5.82
C PHE A 456 -14.70 -4.66 6.86
N MET A 457 -15.82 -5.34 6.63
CA MET A 457 -16.34 -6.35 7.54
C MET A 457 -15.42 -7.57 7.63
N SER A 458 -14.86 -8.06 6.51
CA SER A 458 -13.86 -9.13 6.49
C SER A 458 -12.66 -8.82 7.39
N ALA A 459 -12.16 -7.58 7.37
CA ALA A 459 -11.08 -7.16 8.24
C ALA A 459 -11.49 -7.16 9.72
N ALA A 460 -12.68 -6.64 10.05
CA ALA A 460 -13.19 -6.63 11.42
C ALA A 460 -13.44 -8.05 11.95
N ASP A 461 -14.07 -8.92 11.14
CA ASP A 461 -14.36 -10.32 11.46
C ASP A 461 -13.07 -11.11 11.69
N TRP A 462 -12.02 -10.83 10.91
CA TRP A 462 -10.69 -11.42 11.11
C TRP A 462 -10.15 -11.11 12.52
N PHE A 463 -10.32 -9.89 13.02
CA PHE A 463 -9.91 -9.52 14.37
C PHE A 463 -10.74 -10.21 15.45
N ILE A 464 -12.04 -10.45 15.24
CA ILE A 464 -12.85 -11.25 16.19
C ILE A 464 -12.34 -12.69 16.27
N LYS A 465 -12.11 -13.28 15.10
CA LYS A 465 -11.75 -14.69 14.95
C LYS A 465 -10.33 -14.99 15.46
N HIS A 466 -9.38 -14.08 15.28
CA HIS A 466 -7.96 -14.29 15.59
C HIS A 466 -7.47 -13.57 16.85
N GLN A 467 -8.37 -13.02 17.66
CA GLN A 467 -7.99 -12.44 18.94
C GLN A 467 -7.59 -13.54 19.93
N ASP A 468 -6.40 -13.42 20.51
CA ASP A 468 -5.99 -14.24 21.64
C ASP A 468 -6.91 -13.94 22.84
N LYS A 469 -7.64 -14.95 23.33
CA LYS A 469 -8.62 -14.77 24.40
C LYS A 469 -7.99 -14.47 25.77
N LYS A 470 -6.70 -14.81 25.96
CA LYS A 470 -5.98 -14.60 27.21
C LYS A 470 -5.31 -13.23 27.26
N SER A 471 -4.65 -12.81 26.18
CA SER A 471 -3.96 -11.50 26.14
C SER A 471 -4.82 -10.38 25.56
N GLY A 472 -5.90 -10.71 24.84
CA GLY A 472 -6.72 -9.77 24.10
C GLY A 472 -6.05 -9.22 22.84
N GLY A 473 -4.86 -9.70 22.49
CA GLY A 473 -4.07 -9.19 21.36
C GLY A 473 -4.22 -9.95 20.07
N TRP A 474 -3.61 -9.38 19.02
CA TRP A 474 -3.39 -10.05 17.74
C TRP A 474 -1.89 -10.23 17.50
N SER A 475 -1.42 -11.46 17.70
CA SER A 475 0.00 -11.77 17.63
C SER A 475 0.51 -11.81 16.19
N VAL A 476 1.77 -11.44 16.02
CA VAL A 476 2.46 -11.47 14.73
C VAL A 476 3.36 -12.70 14.68
N ASN A 477 2.94 -13.69 13.89
CA ASN A 477 3.55 -15.02 13.86
C ASN A 477 4.77 -15.11 12.91
N VAL A 478 5.61 -14.07 12.89
CA VAL A 478 6.88 -14.05 12.13
C VAL A 478 7.98 -13.43 12.96
N ARG A 479 9.23 -13.81 12.68
CA ARG A 479 10.40 -13.23 13.36
C ARG A 479 10.63 -11.81 12.88
N ARG A 480 10.94 -10.89 13.81
CA ARG A 480 11.42 -9.55 13.46
C ARG A 480 12.80 -9.31 14.06
N SER A 481 13.75 -8.91 13.22
CA SER A 481 15.10 -8.57 13.65
C SER A 481 15.35 -7.09 13.53
N LEU A 482 16.14 -6.58 14.46
CA LEU A 482 16.77 -5.30 14.37
C LEU A 482 18.23 -5.47 14.81
N ASN A 483 19.16 -4.85 14.09
CA ASN A 483 20.58 -4.96 14.39
C ASN A 483 20.85 -4.58 15.85
N GLY A 484 21.79 -5.29 16.48
CA GLY A 484 22.20 -5.12 17.89
C GLY A 484 21.12 -5.35 18.95
N ARG A 485 19.97 -5.94 18.59
CA ARG A 485 18.94 -6.36 19.56
C ARG A 485 18.57 -7.82 19.38
N LYS A 486 18.10 -8.45 20.45
CA LYS A 486 17.51 -9.78 20.37
C LYS A 486 16.30 -9.74 19.46
N ALA A 487 16.26 -10.62 18.47
CA ALA A 487 15.14 -10.69 17.55
C ALA A 487 13.85 -11.10 18.27
N LEU A 488 12.74 -10.48 17.88
CA LEU A 488 11.41 -10.88 18.30
C LEU A 488 11.09 -12.25 17.70
N LYS A 489 10.80 -13.23 18.56
CA LYS A 489 10.32 -14.55 18.15
C LYS A 489 8.86 -14.44 17.70
N PRO A 490 8.38 -15.27 16.75
CA PRO A 490 6.97 -15.33 16.38
C PRO A 490 6.05 -15.32 17.61
N GLY A 491 4.95 -14.57 17.54
CA GLY A 491 4.00 -14.41 18.64
C GLY A 491 4.05 -13.05 19.34
N TRP A 492 4.87 -12.10 18.87
CA TRP A 492 4.95 -10.75 19.45
C TRP A 492 3.71 -9.90 19.10
N TYR A 493 3.34 -8.97 19.98
CA TYR A 493 2.24 -8.03 19.78
C TYR A 493 2.75 -6.63 19.41
N SER A 494 1.90 -5.80 18.81
CA SER A 494 2.25 -4.44 18.38
C SER A 494 1.28 -3.43 18.96
N ALA A 495 1.77 -2.36 19.60
CA ALA A 495 0.92 -1.26 20.06
C ALA A 495 0.14 -0.59 18.91
N MET A 496 0.81 -0.39 17.78
CA MET A 496 0.17 0.15 16.57
C MET A 496 -0.93 -0.80 16.07
N GLY A 497 -0.65 -2.10 16.07
CA GLY A 497 -1.63 -3.14 15.72
C GLY A 497 -2.85 -3.10 16.63
N GLN A 498 -2.64 -3.04 17.95
CA GLN A 498 -3.72 -2.92 18.93
C GLN A 498 -4.57 -1.66 18.70
N GLY A 499 -3.93 -0.49 18.57
CA GLY A 499 -4.66 0.77 18.37
C GLY A 499 -5.50 0.78 17.10
N GLN A 500 -4.91 0.42 15.96
CA GLN A 500 -5.63 0.42 14.69
C GLN A 500 -6.73 -0.65 14.65
N ALA A 501 -6.51 -1.81 15.26
CA ALA A 501 -7.55 -2.83 15.40
C ALA A 501 -8.72 -2.34 16.26
N ILE A 502 -8.44 -1.67 17.39
CA ILE A 502 -9.47 -1.04 18.22
C ILE A 502 -10.25 0.02 17.42
N SER A 503 -9.58 0.93 16.71
CA SER A 503 -10.24 1.92 15.84
C SER A 503 -11.13 1.28 14.77
N LEU A 504 -10.73 0.12 14.22
CA LEU A 504 -11.50 -0.62 13.24
C LEU A 504 -12.74 -1.26 13.88
N LEU A 505 -12.57 -1.92 15.02
CA LEU A 505 -13.64 -2.61 15.75
C LEU A 505 -14.68 -1.63 16.31
N VAL A 506 -14.27 -0.45 16.77
CA VAL A 506 -15.18 0.66 17.15
C VAL A 506 -16.10 1.02 15.98
N ARG A 507 -15.54 1.16 14.77
CA ARG A 507 -16.31 1.45 13.55
C ARG A 507 -17.23 0.30 13.18
N ALA A 508 -16.77 -0.94 13.30
CA ALA A 508 -17.58 -2.13 13.03
C ALA A 508 -18.76 -2.28 14.01
N TYR A 509 -18.52 -2.03 15.30
CA TYR A 509 -19.57 -1.96 16.31
C TYR A 509 -20.58 -0.86 16.00
N ASN A 510 -20.13 0.36 15.71
CA ASN A 510 -21.05 1.44 15.38
C ASN A 510 -21.86 1.17 14.10
N TYR A 511 -21.25 0.51 13.11
CA TYR A 511 -21.88 0.17 11.84
C TYR A 511 -22.93 -0.95 11.97
N THR A 512 -22.65 -2.00 12.75
CA THR A 512 -23.48 -3.21 12.81
C THR A 512 -24.32 -3.35 14.08
N ARG A 513 -23.94 -2.65 15.15
CA ARG A 513 -24.43 -2.85 16.52
C ARG A 513 -24.20 -4.26 17.09
N ASN A 514 -23.32 -5.07 16.47
CA ASN A 514 -22.98 -6.39 16.97
C ASN A 514 -22.02 -6.26 18.18
N PRO A 515 -22.41 -6.72 19.39
CA PRO A 515 -21.63 -6.55 20.61
C PRO A 515 -20.26 -7.24 20.59
N LEU A 516 -20.07 -8.27 19.74
CA LEU A 516 -18.79 -8.99 19.63
C LEU A 516 -17.61 -8.06 19.28
N TYR A 517 -17.86 -7.01 18.49
CA TYR A 517 -16.84 -6.00 18.17
C TYR A 517 -16.46 -5.15 19.38
N LEU A 518 -17.43 -4.78 20.21
CA LEU A 518 -17.18 -4.02 21.44
C LEU A 518 -16.45 -4.88 22.48
N GLU A 519 -16.85 -6.14 22.63
CA GLU A 519 -16.18 -7.12 23.49
C GLU A 519 -14.72 -7.37 23.10
N ALA A 520 -14.44 -7.40 21.80
CA ALA A 520 -13.06 -7.49 21.33
C ALA A 520 -12.24 -6.25 21.70
N CYS A 521 -12.83 -5.06 21.66
CA CYS A 521 -12.17 -3.85 22.17
C CYS A 521 -11.90 -3.94 23.68
N HIS A 522 -12.85 -4.43 24.49
CA HIS A 522 -12.66 -4.62 25.94
C HIS A 522 -11.41 -5.45 26.23
N ARG A 523 -11.29 -6.63 25.60
CA ARG A 523 -10.12 -7.51 25.76
C ARG A 523 -8.83 -6.88 25.25
N ALA A 524 -8.90 -6.13 24.15
CA ALA A 524 -7.71 -5.54 23.52
C ALA A 524 -6.96 -4.53 24.39
N LEU A 525 -7.60 -3.99 25.45
CA LEU A 525 -6.98 -3.08 26.41
C LEU A 525 -5.93 -3.75 27.30
N ASP A 526 -6.00 -5.06 27.53
CA ASP A 526 -5.16 -5.74 28.52
C ASP A 526 -3.67 -5.64 28.19
N LEU A 527 -3.29 -5.74 26.92
CA LEU A 527 -1.89 -5.62 26.52
C LEU A 527 -1.25 -4.27 26.86
N PHE A 528 -2.03 -3.19 26.96
CA PHE A 528 -1.51 -1.87 27.29
C PHE A 528 -0.97 -1.78 28.73
N SER A 529 -1.31 -2.70 29.64
CA SER A 529 -0.70 -2.80 30.98
C SER A 529 0.50 -3.73 31.07
N VAL A 530 0.75 -4.56 30.06
CA VAL A 530 1.78 -5.60 30.12
C VAL A 530 3.10 -5.06 29.57
N ASN A 531 4.18 -5.17 30.36
CA ASN A 531 5.51 -4.75 29.93
C ASN A 531 6.07 -5.64 28.81
N ILE A 532 6.92 -5.08 27.95
CA ILE A 532 7.60 -5.80 26.86
C ILE A 532 8.37 -7.04 27.34
N ASN A 533 8.92 -6.99 28.56
CA ASN A 533 9.66 -8.11 29.16
C ASN A 533 8.76 -9.29 29.58
N HIS A 534 7.45 -9.05 29.68
CA HIS A 534 6.42 -10.05 29.99
C HIS A 534 5.55 -10.38 28.76
N GLY A 535 6.04 -10.07 27.56
CA GLY A 535 5.32 -10.34 26.30
C GLY A 535 4.27 -9.29 25.93
N GLY A 536 4.21 -8.16 26.64
CA GLY A 536 3.31 -7.06 26.33
C GLY A 536 3.90 -6.02 25.38
N ILE A 537 3.31 -4.83 25.41
CA ILE A 537 3.68 -3.70 24.53
C ILE A 537 4.12 -2.46 25.31
N ARG A 538 4.11 -2.46 26.64
CA ARG A 538 4.47 -1.31 27.47
C ARG A 538 5.97 -1.27 27.77
N SER A 539 6.57 -0.10 27.60
CA SER A 539 7.94 0.23 28.05
C SER A 539 7.91 1.56 28.82
N TYR A 540 9.05 1.90 29.43
CA TYR A 540 9.24 3.15 30.17
C TYR A 540 10.50 3.82 29.66
N PHE A 541 10.38 5.05 29.16
CA PHE A 541 11.52 5.80 28.64
C PHE A 541 12.47 6.14 29.80
N PHE A 542 13.75 5.78 29.67
CA PHE A 542 14.75 5.84 30.75
C PHE A 542 14.29 5.21 32.09
N ASN A 543 13.45 4.17 32.02
CA ASN A 543 12.87 3.51 33.20
C ASN A 543 12.08 4.47 34.13
N GLN A 544 11.66 5.63 33.64
CA GLN A 544 10.83 6.58 34.39
C GLN A 544 9.37 6.16 34.32
N SER A 545 8.73 5.97 35.47
CA SER A 545 7.37 5.43 35.56
C SER A 545 6.29 6.33 34.94
N ASP A 546 6.55 7.63 34.83
CA ASP A 546 5.66 8.63 34.24
C ASP A 546 5.88 8.85 32.73
N LEU A 547 6.88 8.19 32.14
CA LEU A 547 7.20 8.23 30.71
C LEU A 547 6.89 6.89 30.04
N VAL A 548 5.62 6.49 30.09
CA VAL A 548 5.13 5.25 29.49
C VAL A 548 5.16 5.36 27.96
N TRP A 549 5.62 4.30 27.32
CA TRP A 549 5.55 4.15 25.88
C TRP A 549 4.89 2.82 25.49
N PHE A 550 4.14 2.83 24.39
CA PHE A 550 3.53 1.64 23.79
C PHE A 550 4.28 1.30 22.51
N GLU A 551 5.03 0.21 22.53
CA GLU A 551 5.98 -0.17 21.48
C GLU A 551 5.27 -0.78 20.26
N GLU A 552 5.53 -0.23 19.07
CA GLU A 552 5.11 -0.85 17.79
C GLU A 552 5.79 -2.21 17.61
N TYR A 553 7.07 -2.30 17.96
CA TYR A 553 7.83 -3.55 18.02
C TYR A 553 8.44 -3.67 19.41
N PRO A 554 8.02 -4.64 20.24
CA PRO A 554 8.40 -4.74 21.66
C PRO A 554 9.83 -5.30 21.84
N PHE A 555 10.81 -4.65 21.21
CA PHE A 555 12.22 -4.97 21.39
C PHE A 555 12.68 -4.61 22.80
N ASN A 556 13.61 -5.40 23.33
CA ASN A 556 14.37 -5.06 24.52
C ASN A 556 15.86 -4.94 24.14
N PRO A 557 16.51 -3.77 24.33
CA PRO A 557 15.94 -2.52 24.85
C PRO A 557 14.93 -1.86 23.88
N PRO A 558 13.97 -1.07 24.40
CA PRO A 558 12.92 -0.41 23.61
C PRO A 558 13.47 0.57 22.57
N ILE A 559 12.65 0.89 21.56
CA ILE A 559 13.04 1.75 20.43
C ILE A 559 12.18 3.01 20.27
N HIS A 560 10.96 3.02 20.80
CA HIS A 560 10.10 4.20 20.84
C HIS A 560 9.77 4.76 19.44
N ILE A 561 9.14 3.95 18.57
CA ILE A 561 8.70 4.41 17.23
C ILE A 561 7.52 5.39 17.38
N LEU A 562 7.66 6.59 16.80
CA LEU A 562 6.70 7.68 16.97
C LEU A 562 5.33 7.37 16.37
N ASN A 563 5.29 7.00 15.09
CA ASN A 563 4.01 6.81 14.40
C ASN A 563 3.17 5.70 15.02
N GLY A 564 3.81 4.60 15.42
CA GLY A 564 3.14 3.45 16.00
C GLY A 564 2.56 3.75 17.37
N PHE A 565 3.27 4.56 18.17
CA PHE A 565 2.75 5.06 19.43
C PHE A 565 1.53 5.94 19.24
N ILE A 566 1.59 6.94 18.34
CA ILE A 566 0.44 7.83 18.11
C ILE A 566 -0.77 7.05 17.60
N TYR A 567 -0.60 6.08 16.69
CA TYR A 567 -1.70 5.22 16.25
C TYR A 567 -2.32 4.40 17.39
N SER A 568 -1.50 3.98 18.36
CA SER A 568 -2.01 3.31 19.58
C SER A 568 -2.93 4.23 20.39
N LEU A 569 -2.56 5.51 20.53
CA LEU A 569 -3.35 6.52 21.24
C LEU A 569 -4.64 6.87 20.50
N VAL A 570 -4.61 6.96 19.16
CA VAL A 570 -5.82 7.18 18.34
C VAL A 570 -6.85 6.06 18.58
N GLY A 571 -6.39 4.80 18.68
CA GLY A 571 -7.25 3.66 19.01
C GLY A 571 -7.91 3.79 20.39
N LEU A 572 -7.12 4.14 21.40
CA LEU A 572 -7.64 4.38 22.75
C LEU A 572 -8.64 5.55 22.78
N TYR A 573 -8.36 6.64 22.06
CA TYR A 573 -9.27 7.78 21.92
C TYR A 573 -10.60 7.39 21.26
N ASP A 574 -10.55 6.67 20.14
CA ASP A 574 -11.75 6.24 19.43
C ASP A 574 -12.66 5.40 20.34
N TYR A 575 -12.05 4.52 21.12
CA TYR A 575 -12.74 3.67 22.07
C TYR A 575 -13.33 4.44 23.25
N VAL A 576 -12.57 5.34 23.86
CA VAL A 576 -13.05 6.24 24.92
C VAL A 576 -14.26 7.04 24.44
N LYS A 577 -14.18 7.65 23.25
CA LYS A 577 -15.29 8.45 22.69
C LYS A 577 -16.53 7.62 22.37
N LEU A 578 -16.37 6.36 21.97
CA LEU A 578 -17.49 5.44 21.81
C LEU A 578 -18.17 5.19 23.17
N LEU A 579 -17.39 4.89 24.21
CA LEU A 579 -17.92 4.53 25.53
C LEU A 579 -18.52 5.71 26.31
N VAL A 580 -17.97 6.93 26.18
CA VAL A 580 -18.56 8.13 26.77
C VAL A 580 -20.00 8.37 26.30
N ASN A 581 -20.30 7.95 25.06
CA ASN A 581 -21.64 8.04 24.48
C ASN A 581 -22.47 6.76 24.67
N SER A 582 -21.95 5.77 25.42
CA SER A 582 -22.65 4.51 25.68
C SER A 582 -23.59 4.66 26.88
N PRO A 583 -24.85 4.20 26.78
CA PRO A 583 -25.77 4.17 27.92
C PRO A 583 -25.48 3.02 28.90
N ASP A 584 -24.60 2.08 28.56
CA ASP A 584 -24.36 0.86 29.35
C ASP A 584 -23.39 1.09 30.53
N PRO A 585 -23.86 1.04 31.79
CA PRO A 585 -23.02 1.23 32.98
C PRO A 585 -21.97 0.12 33.17
N LEU A 586 -22.14 -1.06 32.56
CA LEU A 586 -21.14 -2.13 32.62
C LEU A 586 -19.84 -1.76 31.90
N THR A 587 -19.86 -0.70 31.08
CA THR A 587 -18.69 -0.22 30.34
C THR A 587 -17.81 0.76 31.12
N SER A 588 -18.24 1.24 32.30
CA SER A 588 -17.54 2.29 33.06
C SER A 588 -16.11 1.90 33.47
N SER A 589 -15.89 0.65 33.88
CA SER A 589 -14.55 0.17 34.27
C SER A 589 -13.57 0.19 33.08
N TYR A 590 -14.05 -0.21 31.89
CA TYR A 590 -13.27 -0.17 30.66
C TYR A 590 -13.01 1.25 30.18
N LEU A 591 -13.98 2.16 30.34
CA LEU A 591 -13.81 3.58 30.05
C LEU A 591 -12.70 4.18 30.92
N SER A 592 -12.74 3.99 32.24
CA SER A 592 -11.70 4.48 33.15
C SER A 592 -10.32 3.92 32.80
N LYS A 593 -10.24 2.62 32.48
CA LYS A 593 -8.98 1.95 32.08
C LYS A 593 -8.41 2.53 30.79
N ALA A 594 -9.24 2.67 29.75
CA ALA A 594 -8.82 3.22 28.47
C ALA A 594 -8.43 4.70 28.56
N GLN A 595 -9.21 5.50 29.30
CA GLN A 595 -8.93 6.91 29.56
C GLN A 595 -7.59 7.08 30.27
N ASN A 596 -7.29 6.26 31.28
CA ASN A 596 -6.01 6.28 31.97
C ASN A 596 -4.83 5.98 31.03
N TYR A 597 -4.94 4.97 30.16
CA TYR A 597 -3.89 4.67 29.17
C TYR A 597 -3.71 5.80 28.15
N LEU A 598 -4.82 6.40 27.71
CA LEU A 598 -4.80 7.52 26.78
C LEU A 598 -4.12 8.74 27.40
N ASP A 599 -4.51 9.14 28.61
CA ASP A 599 -3.96 10.31 29.30
C ASP A 599 -2.48 10.12 29.64
N THR A 600 -2.10 8.93 30.09
CA THR A 600 -0.71 8.57 30.37
C THR A 600 0.13 8.62 29.08
N GLY A 601 -0.40 8.06 27.99
CA GLY A 601 0.28 8.04 26.70
C GLY A 601 0.43 9.43 26.08
N LEU A 602 -0.61 10.27 26.12
CA LEU A 602 -0.56 11.65 25.64
C LEU A 602 0.38 12.52 26.48
N THR A 603 0.42 12.31 27.80
CA THR A 603 1.37 12.99 28.70
C THR A 603 2.81 12.63 28.34
N SER A 604 3.08 11.34 28.14
CA SER A 604 4.41 10.85 27.75
C SER A 604 4.80 11.36 26.36
N LEU A 605 3.88 11.34 25.40
CA LEU A 605 4.10 11.92 24.07
C LEU A 605 4.48 13.40 24.18
N SER A 606 3.78 14.18 24.99
CA SER A 606 4.02 15.61 25.14
C SER A 606 5.40 15.91 25.69
N LYS A 607 5.83 15.15 26.70
CA LYS A 607 7.17 15.29 27.29
C LYS A 607 8.28 14.86 26.32
N LEU A 608 8.04 13.82 25.52
CA LEU A 608 9.06 13.20 24.67
C LEU A 608 9.08 13.72 23.23
N LEU A 609 8.00 14.35 22.73
CA LEU A 609 7.91 14.85 21.36
C LEU A 609 9.09 15.74 20.94
N PRO A 610 9.63 16.64 21.80
CA PRO A 610 10.82 17.42 21.46
C PRO A 610 12.03 16.57 21.05
N LEU A 611 12.18 15.36 21.61
CA LEU A 611 13.28 14.45 21.27
C LEU A 611 13.17 13.87 19.86
N PHE A 612 11.99 13.92 19.24
CA PHE A 612 11.78 13.51 17.86
C PHE A 612 12.07 14.62 16.86
N ASP A 613 12.36 15.84 17.31
CA ASP A 613 12.73 16.94 16.44
C ASP A 613 14.24 16.91 16.15
N SER A 614 14.62 16.84 14.88
CA SER A 614 16.02 16.86 14.46
C SER A 614 16.51 18.23 13.97
N GLY A 615 15.67 19.27 14.02
CA GLY A 615 15.97 20.58 13.45
C GLY A 615 15.90 20.66 11.92
N SER A 616 15.68 19.53 11.23
CA SER A 616 15.61 19.42 9.77
C SER A 616 14.58 18.40 9.28
N GLY A 617 13.75 17.92 10.20
CA GLY A 617 12.80 16.82 10.01
C GLY A 617 12.52 16.16 11.35
N SER A 618 11.74 15.08 11.32
CA SER A 618 11.50 14.27 12.51
C SER A 618 12.38 13.03 12.55
N PHE A 619 12.77 12.55 13.73
CA PHE A 619 13.19 11.16 13.90
C PHE A 619 12.01 10.20 13.77
N TYR A 620 12.29 9.00 13.25
CA TYR A 620 11.32 7.91 13.17
C TYR A 620 11.13 7.23 14.54
N ASP A 621 12.21 7.14 15.30
CA ASP A 621 12.26 6.49 16.60
C ASP A 621 13.42 7.05 17.46
N LEU A 622 13.43 6.70 18.75
CA LEU A 622 14.46 7.11 19.72
C LEU A 622 15.44 5.98 20.07
N ARG A 623 15.66 5.01 19.17
CA ARG A 623 16.55 3.86 19.46
C ARG A 623 17.98 4.26 19.81
N HIS A 624 18.40 5.43 19.34
CA HIS A 624 19.73 6.01 19.52
C HIS A 624 19.95 6.57 20.93
N LEU A 625 18.89 6.76 21.71
CA LEU A 625 18.95 7.18 23.11
C LEU A 625 19.01 5.98 24.08
N SER A 626 18.96 4.74 23.57
CA SER A 626 19.10 3.54 24.41
C SER A 626 20.56 3.32 24.78
N THR A 627 20.90 3.60 26.04
CA THR A 627 22.24 3.39 26.63
C THR A 627 22.70 1.93 26.51
N ASP A 628 21.81 0.98 26.85
CA ASP A 628 22.05 -0.47 26.77
C ASP A 628 22.43 -0.93 25.35
N TYR A 629 21.96 -0.22 24.33
CA TYR A 629 22.25 -0.51 22.93
C TYR A 629 23.58 0.12 22.48
N ASN A 630 23.82 1.38 22.84
CA ASN A 630 25.02 2.10 22.43
C ASN A 630 26.31 1.51 23.01
N ASN A 631 26.22 0.80 24.14
CA ASN A 631 27.36 0.19 24.83
C ASN A 631 27.68 -1.26 24.40
N GLN A 632 26.95 -1.86 23.46
CA GLN A 632 27.25 -3.24 23.05
C GLN A 632 28.55 -3.33 22.23
N PRO A 633 29.48 -4.25 22.56
CA PRO A 633 30.71 -4.44 21.80
C PRO A 633 30.39 -4.87 20.37
N VAL A 634 30.83 -4.06 19.41
CA VAL A 634 30.65 -4.29 17.98
C VAL A 634 31.42 -5.55 17.59
N LYS A 635 30.72 -6.60 17.12
CA LYS A 635 31.38 -7.66 16.36
C LYS A 635 31.94 -7.03 15.09
N GLN A 636 33.25 -6.80 15.06
CA GLN A 636 33.91 -6.21 13.90
C GLN A 636 33.59 -7.04 12.66
N SER A 637 32.87 -6.45 11.71
CA SER A 637 32.80 -7.01 10.36
C SER A 637 34.21 -7.01 9.77
N ARG A 638 34.62 -8.12 9.15
CA ARG A 638 35.94 -8.26 8.51
C ARG A 638 36.15 -7.32 7.32
N SER A 639 35.09 -6.69 6.81
CA SER A 639 35.18 -5.73 5.70
C SER A 639 35.29 -4.29 6.22
N ALA A 640 36.39 -3.61 5.89
CA ALA A 640 36.59 -2.18 6.16
C ALA A 640 35.46 -1.32 5.58
N PHE A 641 34.94 -1.68 4.40
CA PHE A 641 33.84 -0.97 3.74
C PHE A 641 32.52 -1.03 4.54
N THR A 642 32.33 -2.09 5.32
CA THR A 642 31.14 -2.24 6.19
C THR A 642 31.30 -1.62 7.58
N ARG A 643 32.52 -1.22 8.00
CA ARG A 643 32.75 -0.61 9.32
C ARG A 643 31.97 0.70 9.48
N ASN A 644 32.03 1.58 8.48
CA ASN A 644 31.34 2.88 8.50
C ASN A 644 29.81 2.73 8.50
N LEU A 645 29.28 1.72 7.79
CA LEU A 645 27.84 1.51 7.69
C LEU A 645 27.21 1.04 9.01
N PHE A 646 27.94 0.28 9.82
CA PHE A 646 27.45 -0.18 11.13
C PHE A 646 27.30 0.99 12.11
N GLN A 647 28.28 1.90 12.17
CA GLN A 647 28.22 3.08 13.06
C GLN A 647 27.03 3.99 12.73
N LEU A 648 26.68 4.10 11.44
CA LEU A 648 25.47 4.82 11.01
C LEU A 648 24.18 4.08 11.39
N SER A 649 24.19 2.75 11.49
CA SER A 649 23.01 1.95 11.83
C SER A 649 22.55 2.07 13.29
N THR A 650 23.44 2.57 14.17
CA THR A 650 23.15 2.83 15.58
C THR A 650 22.80 4.29 15.87
N GLY A 651 23.04 5.19 14.92
CA GLY A 651 22.77 6.62 15.07
C GLY A 651 21.28 6.98 15.02
N PRO A 652 20.97 8.29 15.13
CA PRO A 652 19.61 8.79 15.05
C PRO A 652 18.92 8.38 13.74
N ASN A 653 17.78 7.71 13.85
CA ASN A 653 17.04 7.21 12.70
C ASN A 653 16.09 8.30 12.19
N ARG A 654 16.57 9.19 11.31
CA ARG A 654 15.76 10.24 10.70
C ARG A 654 14.64 9.64 9.84
N ALA A 655 13.42 10.13 10.01
CA ALA A 655 12.29 9.71 9.20
C ALA A 655 12.51 10.11 7.74
N ARG A 656 12.33 9.17 6.81
CA ARG A 656 12.13 9.49 5.39
C ARG A 656 10.93 10.44 5.24
N TRP A 657 10.90 11.23 4.17
CA TRP A 657 9.89 12.27 3.99
C TRP A 657 8.45 11.76 4.05
N SER A 658 8.17 10.55 3.58
CA SER A 658 6.83 9.93 3.74
C SER A 658 6.44 9.67 5.20
N TYR A 659 7.37 9.27 6.07
CA TYR A 659 7.08 9.15 7.51
C TYR A 659 7.05 10.51 8.20
N HIS A 660 7.89 11.46 7.78
CA HIS A 660 7.84 12.81 8.30
C HIS A 660 6.48 13.49 8.00
N SER A 661 6.02 13.38 6.76
CA SER A 661 4.68 13.81 6.32
C SER A 661 3.57 13.10 7.12
N LEU A 662 3.71 11.80 7.39
CA LEU A 662 2.79 11.08 8.27
C LEU A 662 2.78 11.65 9.69
N HIS A 663 3.95 11.93 10.28
CA HIS A 663 4.00 12.47 11.64
C HIS A 663 3.35 13.84 11.72
N ILE A 664 3.54 14.71 10.73
CA ILE A 664 2.84 16.01 10.64
C ILE A 664 1.31 15.79 10.66
N LYS A 665 0.79 14.87 9.85
CA LYS A 665 -0.64 14.54 9.82
C LYS A 665 -1.15 13.97 11.15
N GLN A 666 -0.33 13.18 11.83
CA GLN A 666 -0.64 12.65 13.16
C GLN A 666 -0.69 13.76 14.20
N LEU A 667 0.25 14.71 14.19
CA LEU A 667 0.21 15.88 15.08
C LEU A 667 -1.00 16.77 14.79
N GLN A 668 -1.33 17.00 13.51
CA GLN A 668 -2.55 17.71 13.12
C GLN A 668 -3.81 17.02 13.65
N THR A 669 -3.85 15.68 13.62
CA THR A 669 -4.94 14.90 14.24
C THR A 669 -4.97 15.11 15.75
N LEU A 670 -3.80 15.10 16.42
CA LEU A 670 -3.71 15.28 17.88
C LEU A 670 -4.21 16.64 18.38
N ILE A 671 -4.20 17.69 17.55
CA ILE A 671 -4.79 19.00 17.88
C ILE A 671 -6.28 18.84 18.28
N ASP A 672 -7.02 17.98 17.57
CA ASP A 672 -8.44 17.72 17.85
C ASP A 672 -8.64 16.73 19.00
N LEU A 673 -7.78 15.71 19.08
CA LEU A 673 -7.90 14.62 20.07
C LEU A 673 -7.49 15.06 21.48
N ASP A 674 -6.53 15.97 21.58
CA ASP A 674 -5.97 16.44 22.85
C ASP A 674 -5.86 17.98 22.89
N PRO A 675 -7.02 18.68 23.04
CA PRO A 675 -7.05 20.14 23.08
C PRO A 675 -6.16 20.75 24.17
N LYS A 676 -5.92 20.03 25.28
CA LYS A 676 -5.08 20.47 26.40
C LYS A 676 -3.65 20.79 25.97
N ARG A 677 -3.15 20.13 24.92
CA ARG A 677 -1.77 20.27 24.42
C ARG A 677 -1.73 20.69 22.94
N ALA A 678 -2.87 21.15 22.40
CA ALA A 678 -3.04 21.54 21.00
C ALA A 678 -1.99 22.54 20.51
N VAL A 679 -1.59 23.50 21.34
CA VAL A 679 -0.54 24.48 21.00
C VAL A 679 0.78 23.77 20.67
N GLN A 680 1.22 22.84 21.53
CA GLN A 680 2.46 22.09 21.31
C GLN A 680 2.42 21.26 20.02
N TRP A 681 1.29 20.57 19.79
CA TRP A 681 1.08 19.77 18.58
C TRP A 681 1.12 20.62 17.33
N ASN A 682 0.41 21.75 17.34
CA ASN A 682 0.33 22.67 16.21
C ASN A 682 1.67 23.35 15.91
N THR A 683 2.38 23.84 16.95
CA THR A 683 3.70 24.45 16.79
C THR A 683 4.70 23.45 16.20
N THR A 684 4.70 22.21 16.70
CA THR A 684 5.61 21.17 16.19
C THR A 684 5.25 20.78 14.76
N ALA A 685 3.96 20.58 14.45
CA ALA A 685 3.49 20.27 13.10
C ALA A 685 3.84 21.37 12.09
N THR A 686 3.70 22.64 12.48
CA THR A 686 4.03 23.80 11.64
C THR A 686 5.52 23.85 11.36
N ARG A 687 6.36 23.70 12.40
CA ARG A 687 7.82 23.65 12.25
C ARG A 687 8.27 22.48 11.38
N TRP A 688 7.69 21.30 11.56
CA TRP A 688 7.98 20.12 10.72
C TRP A 688 7.51 20.31 9.27
N THR A 689 6.39 20.99 9.06
CA THR A 689 5.94 21.37 7.71
C THR A 689 6.95 22.29 7.02
N ALA A 690 7.53 23.25 7.74
CA ALA A 690 8.59 24.10 7.20
C ALA A 690 9.86 23.30 6.81
N TYR A 691 10.17 22.22 7.52
CA TYR A 691 11.31 21.35 7.15
C TYR A 691 11.13 20.65 5.81
N LEU A 692 9.89 20.34 5.39
CA LEU A 692 9.59 19.84 4.04
C LEU A 692 9.88 20.88 2.95
N GLN A 693 9.91 22.16 3.31
CA GLN A 693 10.20 23.28 2.40
C GLN A 693 11.69 23.69 2.42
N GLY A 694 12.53 22.98 3.18
CA GLY A 694 13.96 23.24 3.27
C GLY A 694 14.39 24.09 4.47
N SER A 695 13.44 24.62 5.24
CA SER A 695 13.75 25.35 6.48
C SER A 695 14.49 24.46 7.49
N ARG A 696 15.22 25.09 8.40
CA ARG A 696 15.98 24.45 9.48
C ARG A 696 15.77 25.21 10.78
N SER A 697 15.92 24.54 11.92
CA SER A 697 16.02 25.22 13.20
C SER A 697 17.26 26.14 13.21
N LEU A 698 17.18 27.23 13.96
CA LEU A 698 18.27 28.20 14.08
C LEU A 698 19.53 27.54 14.69
N GLN A 699 20.70 28.04 14.30
CA GLN A 699 22.07 27.57 14.56
C GLN A 699 22.73 26.69 13.47
N ASN A 700 22.12 26.57 12.28
CA ASN A 700 22.82 26.17 11.04
C ASN A 700 23.06 27.38 10.12
#